data_AF-A8IF50-F1
#
_entry.id   AF-A8IF50-F1
#
_cell.length_a   1.000
_cell.length_b   1.000
_cell.length_c   1.000
_cell.angle_alpha   90.00
_cell.angle_beta   90.00
_cell.angle_gamma   90.00
#
_symmetry.space_group_name_H-M   'P 1'
#
loop_
_entity.id
_entity.type
_entity.pdbx_description
1 polymer ?
#
loop_
_entity_poly.entity_id
_entity_poly.type
_entity_poly.pdbx_seq_one_letter_code
_entity_poly.pdbx_strand_id
1 'polypeptide(L)'
;MTDNEDPKKGKDNRGTGTLVCGYPLSIFFIVVNEFCERFSYYGMRAVLVLYFKYFLRWDDDLATSIYHVFVALCYLTPILGAIVADSWLGKFKTIIYLSIVYAIGQVAMAVSAVHDITDADRDGSPDDMTFHVVLSMVGLFLIALGTGGIKPCVAAFGGDQFADHQEKQRRTFFSVFYLCINGGSLLSTIITPILRAQECGIYTKQKCYSLAFGVPAALMVVALVVFIVGSGMYYKAEPQGNIMLDVCKCIGFAVKNRYRHRSEQHPKRKHWMDWEEKYEKLLIAQIKMVLKVLFLYIPLPMFWTLFDQKGSRWTLQATAMDGDFGLLVIQPDQMQTVNPILILTLVPIMDSVIYPLIKKCGLNFTPLKRMTVGMMMAAIAFVCAALVQLQIDQTLPTFPSASQSQLKLLNMGSNQVTVTLPGNDPLLLPAAQASDEFFTFDLEIIRVSIGSPEETKYIPLAKEKRQTLLIPSNIADEWLLTDDLTAKPEEGNNAIRFINGMNAAVNVSTPAAHFGLIESFYYSNYSQITNNYSQITNKVHHTIQSGSQSCEYSRDFGFGSSYTLFIPSTLIFGQNCQESVTAAEDIKPNSAHMALQIPQYFFITAGEVMFSVTGLEFSYSQAPSNMKAVLQAGWLFTVAIGNFIVLIVAEVAKIRKRWVEYVLFASLLVAVCFIFSIMAHFYTYTDPTEIEAQFRKKVDKDDEDDKSQHEKAEFEMVKKDSFKSHDDEDEYEHDKTKQSRM
;
A
#
# COMPACT_ATOMS: atom_id res chain seq x y z
N MET A 1 43.11 31.30 15.98
CA MET A 1 43.81 30.76 14.79
C MET A 1 42.95 29.65 14.25
N THR A 2 42.14 30.00 13.26
CA THR A 2 41.22 29.13 12.55
C THR A 2 41.95 28.62 11.32
N ASP A 3 42.28 27.33 11.30
CA ASP A 3 42.73 26.66 10.09
C ASP A 3 41.55 26.59 9.12
N ASN A 4 41.57 27.48 8.13
CA ASN A 4 40.79 27.35 6.91
C ASN A 4 41.39 26.19 6.10
N GLU A 5 40.95 24.96 6.36
CA GLU A 5 41.15 23.89 5.40
C GLU A 5 40.36 24.18 4.13
N ASP A 6 41.07 24.26 3.01
CA ASP A 6 40.56 24.53 1.68
C ASP A 6 39.51 23.44 1.29
N PRO A 7 38.23 23.79 1.05
CA PRO A 7 37.16 22.82 0.75
C PRO A 7 37.42 22.00 -0.54
N LYS A 8 38.41 22.40 -1.35
CA LYS A 8 38.88 21.61 -2.50
C LYS A 8 39.62 20.33 -2.10
N LYS A 9 40.36 20.31 -0.97
CA LYS A 9 41.14 19.12 -0.54
C LYS A 9 40.27 17.91 -0.21
N GLY A 10 39.06 18.13 0.32
CA GLY A 10 38.10 17.06 0.61
C GLY A 10 37.38 16.50 -0.62
N LYS A 11 37.37 17.21 -1.75
CA LYS A 11 36.78 16.74 -3.02
C LYS A 11 37.68 15.74 -3.75
N ASP A 12 39.01 15.90 -3.67
CA ASP A 12 39.97 15.05 -4.38
C ASP A 12 40.11 13.64 -3.79
N ASN A 13 39.72 13.42 -2.53
CA ASN A 13 39.76 12.09 -1.89
C ASN A 13 38.51 11.23 -2.13
N ARG A 14 37.48 11.71 -2.85
CA ARG A 14 36.28 10.93 -3.17
C ARG A 14 36.63 9.84 -4.19
N GLY A 15 36.40 8.57 -3.84
CA GLY A 15 36.62 7.44 -4.74
C GLY A 15 38.02 6.81 -4.71
N THR A 16 38.85 7.10 -3.70
CA THR A 16 40.18 6.48 -3.50
C THR A 16 40.12 5.06 -2.89
N GLY A 17 38.92 4.54 -2.61
CA GLY A 17 38.72 3.17 -2.12
C GLY A 17 38.93 2.12 -3.21
N THR A 18 39.12 0.87 -2.81
CA THR A 18 39.28 -0.27 -3.72
C THR A 18 38.16 -0.31 -4.77
N LEU A 19 38.53 -0.26 -6.05
CA LEU A 19 37.58 -0.28 -7.17
C LEU A 19 37.26 -1.73 -7.52
N VAL A 20 35.98 -2.07 -7.59
CA VAL A 20 35.48 -3.35 -8.11
C VAL A 20 34.63 -3.05 -9.34
N CYS A 21 34.99 -3.64 -10.49
CA CYS A 21 34.33 -3.42 -11.77
C CYS A 21 34.19 -1.92 -12.16
N GLY A 22 35.14 -1.07 -11.74
CA GLY A 22 35.12 0.36 -12.00
C GLY A 22 34.19 1.19 -11.10
N TYR A 23 33.67 0.60 -10.01
CA TYR A 23 32.89 1.30 -8.98
C TYR A 23 33.60 1.24 -7.62
N PRO A 24 33.45 2.26 -6.75
CA PRO A 24 33.91 2.18 -5.38
C PRO A 24 33.26 0.98 -4.67
N LEU A 25 34.04 0.15 -3.98
CA LEU A 25 33.53 -1.01 -3.23
C LEU A 25 32.41 -0.62 -2.22
N SER A 26 32.46 0.62 -1.71
CA SER A 26 31.42 1.19 -0.84
C SER A 26 30.01 1.14 -1.44
N ILE A 27 29.87 1.26 -2.78
CA ILE A 27 28.57 1.24 -3.46
C ILE A 27 27.86 -0.10 -3.30
N PHE A 28 28.60 -1.21 -3.30
CA PHE A 28 28.01 -2.55 -3.20
C PHE A 28 27.23 -2.70 -1.89
N PHE A 29 27.77 -2.20 -0.77
CA PHE A 29 27.09 -2.21 0.52
C PHE A 29 25.79 -1.40 0.51
N ILE A 30 25.76 -0.26 -0.18
CA ILE A 30 24.56 0.59 -0.30
C ILE A 30 23.48 -0.11 -1.14
N VAL A 31 23.88 -0.74 -2.23
CA VAL A 31 22.97 -1.46 -3.14
C VAL A 31 22.35 -2.69 -2.45
N VAL A 32 23.14 -3.49 -1.73
CA VAL A 32 22.64 -4.64 -0.96
C VAL A 32 21.72 -4.17 0.17
N ASN A 33 22.10 -3.11 0.90
CA ASN A 33 21.23 -2.50 1.90
C ASN A 33 19.88 -2.08 1.31
N GLU A 34 19.88 -1.41 0.15
CA GLU A 34 18.65 -0.98 -0.52
C GLU A 34 17.78 -2.19 -0.92
N PHE A 35 18.37 -3.22 -1.52
CA PHE A 35 17.63 -4.42 -1.91
C PHE A 35 16.96 -5.10 -0.70
N CYS A 36 17.70 -5.30 0.39
CA CYS A 36 17.19 -5.93 1.61
C CYS A 36 16.12 -5.09 2.30
N GLU A 37 16.30 -3.76 2.37
CA GLU A 37 15.27 -2.85 2.92
C GLU A 37 14.00 -2.86 2.08
N ARG A 38 14.11 -2.83 0.74
CA ARG A 38 12.96 -2.85 -0.16
C ARG A 38 12.21 -4.17 -0.08
N PHE A 39 12.94 -5.29 -0.02
CA PHE A 39 12.32 -6.58 0.25
C PHE A 39 11.55 -6.57 1.56
N SER A 40 12.17 -6.08 2.64
CA SER A 40 11.56 -6.03 3.97
C SER A 40 10.27 -5.20 3.99
N TYR A 41 10.31 -3.99 3.40
CA TYR A 41 9.17 -3.08 3.35
C TYR A 41 8.00 -3.66 2.54
N TYR A 42 8.24 -4.07 1.29
CA TYR A 42 7.17 -4.54 0.42
C TYR A 42 6.62 -5.91 0.85
N GLY A 43 7.48 -6.80 1.38
CA GLY A 43 7.06 -8.11 1.88
C GLY A 43 6.12 -8.01 3.07
N MET A 44 6.52 -7.26 4.09
CA MET A 44 5.67 -7.01 5.27
C MET A 44 4.37 -6.31 4.88
N ARG A 45 4.45 -5.27 4.03
CA ARG A 45 3.28 -4.51 3.58
C ARG A 45 2.28 -5.38 2.81
N ALA A 46 2.75 -6.33 2.00
CA ALA A 46 1.88 -7.17 1.17
C ALA A 46 0.91 -8.04 1.99
N VAL A 47 1.38 -8.59 3.12
CA VAL A 47 0.59 -9.50 3.97
C VAL A 47 -0.18 -8.77 5.08
N LEU A 48 0.08 -7.48 5.28
CA LEU A 48 -0.34 -6.72 6.45
C LEU A 48 -1.87 -6.61 6.62
N VAL A 49 -2.61 -6.38 5.52
CA VAL A 49 -4.08 -6.28 5.60
C VAL A 49 -4.72 -7.61 6.00
N LEU A 50 -4.16 -8.73 5.55
CA LEU A 50 -4.64 -10.06 5.92
C LEU A 50 -4.26 -10.41 7.35
N TYR A 51 -3.13 -9.92 7.86
CA TYR A 51 -2.78 -10.04 9.28
C TYR A 51 -3.81 -9.34 10.17
N PHE A 52 -4.20 -8.12 9.83
CA PHE A 52 -5.24 -7.40 10.57
C PHE A 52 -6.58 -8.14 10.55
N LYS A 53 -6.97 -8.67 9.38
CA LYS A 53 -8.23 -9.39 9.22
C LYS A 53 -8.25 -10.72 9.98
N TYR A 54 -7.30 -11.61 9.70
CA TYR A 54 -7.39 -13.00 10.16
C TYR A 54 -6.71 -13.24 11.51
N PHE A 55 -5.60 -12.54 11.79
CA PHE A 55 -4.88 -12.72 13.06
C PHE A 55 -5.44 -11.80 14.15
N LEU A 56 -5.54 -10.49 13.89
CA LEU A 56 -6.09 -9.53 14.86
C LEU A 56 -7.63 -9.50 14.90
N ARG A 57 -8.30 -10.22 13.99
CA ARG A 57 -9.77 -10.35 13.90
C ARG A 57 -10.48 -9.01 13.73
N TRP A 58 -9.89 -8.07 13.00
CA TRP A 58 -10.52 -6.80 12.64
C TRP A 58 -11.37 -6.94 11.39
N ASP A 59 -12.43 -6.14 11.30
CA ASP A 59 -13.24 -6.05 10.09
C ASP A 59 -12.46 -5.40 8.93
N ASP A 60 -13.00 -5.57 7.72
CA ASP A 60 -12.35 -5.11 6.48
C ASP A 60 -12.16 -3.58 6.41
N ASP A 61 -12.99 -2.79 7.09
CA ASP A 61 -12.91 -1.32 7.11
C ASP A 61 -11.85 -0.84 8.09
N LEU A 62 -11.79 -1.41 9.30
CA LEU A 62 -10.76 -1.12 10.29
C LEU A 62 -9.38 -1.56 9.79
N ALA A 63 -9.27 -2.77 9.22
CA ALA A 63 -8.02 -3.27 8.64
C ALA A 63 -7.51 -2.36 7.51
N THR A 64 -8.41 -1.92 6.63
CA THR A 64 -8.09 -0.96 5.55
C THR A 64 -7.63 0.38 6.13
N SER A 65 -8.32 0.87 7.16
CA SER A 65 -8.01 2.16 7.78
C SER A 65 -6.62 2.16 8.45
N ILE A 66 -6.31 1.17 9.28
CA ILE A 66 -4.99 1.10 9.92
C ILE A 66 -3.87 0.91 8.89
N TYR A 67 -4.11 0.13 7.83
CA TYR A 67 -3.16 0.00 6.72
C TYR A 67 -2.83 1.36 6.08
N HIS A 68 -3.85 2.17 5.77
CA HIS A 68 -3.63 3.47 5.16
C HIS A 68 -3.03 4.51 6.12
N VAL A 69 -3.34 4.46 7.43
CA VAL A 69 -2.63 5.26 8.44
C VAL A 69 -1.14 4.94 8.42
N PHE A 70 -0.79 3.65 8.45
CA PHE A 70 0.60 3.21 8.40
C PHE A 70 1.32 3.72 7.14
N VAL A 71 0.70 3.56 5.97
CA VAL A 71 1.27 4.06 4.70
C VAL A 71 1.42 5.58 4.74
N ALA A 72 0.41 6.32 5.21
CA ALA A 72 0.46 7.78 5.34
C ALA A 72 1.66 8.22 6.19
N LEU A 73 1.89 7.58 7.34
CA LEU A 73 3.03 7.86 8.21
C LEU A 73 4.37 7.54 7.54
N CYS A 74 4.48 6.45 6.78
CA CYS A 74 5.69 6.10 6.01
C CYS A 74 6.07 7.14 4.94
N TYR A 75 5.09 7.93 4.46
CA TYR A 75 5.30 8.98 3.46
C TYR A 75 5.30 10.40 4.04
N LEU A 76 4.89 10.57 5.31
CA LEU A 76 4.96 11.84 6.04
C LEU A 76 6.30 12.04 6.77
N THR A 77 6.78 10.98 7.43
CA THR A 77 8.03 10.97 8.20
C THR A 77 9.33 11.19 7.40
N PRO A 78 9.41 11.03 6.06
CA PRO A 78 10.56 11.49 5.27
C PRO A 78 10.94 12.96 5.50
N ILE A 79 9.95 13.84 5.74
CA ILE A 79 10.22 15.26 6.05
C ILE A 79 11.06 15.38 7.32
N LEU A 80 10.74 14.59 8.35
CA LEU A 80 11.48 14.57 9.61
C LEU A 80 12.89 14.01 9.41
N GLY A 81 13.02 12.91 8.65
CA GLY A 81 14.32 12.31 8.32
C GLY A 81 15.25 13.27 7.60
N ALA A 82 14.74 13.99 6.59
CA ALA A 82 15.50 15.00 5.87
C ALA A 82 15.97 16.14 6.78
N ILE A 83 15.08 16.68 7.62
CA ILE A 83 15.43 17.75 8.58
C ILE A 83 16.54 17.28 9.53
N VAL A 84 16.43 16.07 10.07
CA VAL A 84 17.42 15.51 11.01
C VAL A 84 18.77 15.28 10.31
N ALA A 85 18.76 14.76 9.09
CA ALA A 85 19.97 14.51 8.31
C ALA A 85 20.71 15.81 7.94
N ASP A 86 19.98 16.81 7.46
CA ASP A 86 20.58 18.04 6.94
C ASP A 86 20.95 19.03 8.07
N SER A 87 20.21 19.04 9.19
CA SER A 87 20.41 20.04 10.25
C SER A 87 21.31 19.58 11.40
N TRP A 88 21.32 18.28 11.72
CA TRP A 88 21.88 17.82 12.99
C TRP A 88 22.85 16.64 12.88
N LEU A 89 22.40 15.51 12.34
CA LEU A 89 23.14 14.25 12.44
C LEU A 89 24.02 13.93 11.22
N GLY A 90 23.73 14.53 10.06
CA GLY A 90 24.28 14.10 8.78
C GLY A 90 23.55 12.85 8.24
N LYS A 91 23.62 12.63 6.92
CA LYS A 91 22.93 11.52 6.23
C LYS A 91 23.33 10.15 6.80
N PHE A 92 24.62 9.91 6.98
CA PHE A 92 25.14 8.61 7.45
C PHE A 92 24.61 8.20 8.82
N LYS A 93 24.70 9.08 9.83
CA LYS A 93 24.21 8.76 11.19
C LYS A 93 22.68 8.65 11.22
N THR A 94 21.98 9.48 10.44
CA THR A 94 20.53 9.42 10.32
C THR A 94 20.07 8.06 9.76
N ILE A 95 20.73 7.56 8.72
CA ILE A 95 20.45 6.23 8.17
C ILE A 95 20.65 5.16 9.25
N ILE A 96 21.75 5.16 9.98
CA ILE A 96 22.01 4.14 11.01
C ILE A 96 20.96 4.17 12.12
N TYR A 97 20.73 5.33 12.75
CA TYR A 97 19.83 5.40 13.90
C TYR A 97 18.39 5.06 13.53
N LEU A 98 17.91 5.54 12.37
CA LEU A 98 16.56 5.23 11.92
C LEU A 98 16.43 3.79 11.41
N SER A 99 17.48 3.20 10.83
CA SER A 99 17.50 1.77 10.50
C SER A 99 17.50 0.87 11.74
N ILE A 100 18.09 1.29 12.87
CA ILE A 100 17.96 0.58 14.15
C ILE A 100 16.50 0.62 14.63
N VAL A 101 15.89 1.80 14.63
CA VAL A 101 14.46 1.96 14.98
C VAL A 101 13.59 1.09 14.08
N TYR A 102 13.88 1.06 12.78
CA TYR A 102 13.18 0.22 11.82
C TYR A 102 13.35 -1.28 12.14
N ALA A 103 14.57 -1.75 12.38
CA ALA A 103 14.83 -3.15 12.72
C ALA A 103 14.09 -3.56 14.00
N ILE A 104 14.09 -2.71 15.05
CA ILE A 104 13.31 -2.95 16.27
C ILE A 104 11.82 -3.04 15.96
N GLY A 105 11.28 -2.15 15.13
CA GLY A 105 9.88 -2.18 14.71
C GLY A 105 9.51 -3.47 13.96
N GLN A 106 10.36 -3.95 13.05
CA GLN A 106 10.14 -5.21 12.34
C GLN A 106 10.22 -6.42 13.26
N VAL A 107 11.15 -6.43 14.22
CA VAL A 107 11.23 -7.50 15.23
C VAL A 107 10.00 -7.49 16.13
N ALA A 108 9.51 -6.32 16.55
CA ALA A 108 8.27 -6.19 17.31
C ALA A 108 7.07 -6.75 16.54
N MET A 109 6.96 -6.45 15.24
CA MET A 109 5.94 -7.03 14.35
C MET A 109 6.06 -8.56 14.20
N ALA A 110 7.27 -9.09 14.12
CA ALA A 110 7.47 -10.54 14.03
C ALA A 110 7.06 -11.25 15.32
N VAL A 111 7.40 -10.68 16.48
CA VAL A 111 7.03 -11.20 17.81
C VAL A 111 5.52 -11.08 18.05
N SER A 112 4.89 -9.98 17.62
CA SER A 112 3.44 -9.79 17.76
C SER A 112 2.62 -10.74 16.91
N ALA A 113 3.23 -11.50 15.99
CA ALA A 113 2.56 -12.50 15.17
C ALA A 113 2.80 -13.95 15.65
N VAL A 114 3.45 -14.14 16.81
CA VAL A 114 3.64 -15.47 17.43
C VAL A 114 2.50 -15.74 18.41
N HIS A 115 1.46 -16.45 17.97
CA HIS A 115 0.28 -16.74 18.80
C HIS A 115 0.62 -17.55 20.06
N ASP A 116 1.57 -18.49 19.96
CA ASP A 116 2.02 -19.34 21.07
C ASP A 116 2.52 -18.54 22.32
N ILE A 117 2.80 -17.23 22.21
CA ILE A 117 3.24 -16.39 23.34
C ILE A 117 2.13 -16.20 24.37
N THR A 118 0.88 -16.09 23.93
CA THR A 118 -0.27 -15.84 24.81
C THR A 118 -1.35 -16.91 24.64
N ASP A 119 -1.05 -18.06 24.05
CA ASP A 119 -1.96 -19.21 23.91
C ASP A 119 -1.64 -20.22 25.03
N ALA A 120 -2.19 -19.98 26.23
CA ALA A 120 -1.92 -20.79 27.41
C ALA A 120 -2.76 -22.07 27.44
N ASP A 121 -3.98 -22.02 26.89
CA ASP A 121 -4.88 -23.17 26.80
C ASP A 121 -4.59 -24.10 25.61
N ARG A 122 -3.72 -23.68 24.69
CA ARG A 122 -3.23 -24.41 23.52
C ARG A 122 -4.34 -24.74 22.54
N ASP A 123 -5.35 -23.88 22.46
CA ASP A 123 -6.46 -24.02 21.52
C ASP A 123 -6.10 -23.49 20.12
N GLY A 124 -4.95 -22.81 19.99
CA GLY A 124 -4.45 -22.24 18.75
C GLY A 124 -4.92 -20.82 18.49
N SER A 125 -5.52 -20.17 19.49
CA SER A 125 -5.88 -18.77 19.47
C SER A 125 -5.23 -18.00 20.63
N PRO A 126 -4.83 -16.74 20.43
CA PRO A 126 -4.26 -15.94 21.52
C PRO A 126 -5.30 -15.64 22.62
N ASP A 127 -4.99 -15.95 23.88
CA ASP A 127 -5.82 -15.57 25.04
C ASP A 127 -5.83 -14.05 25.26
N ASP A 128 -4.69 -13.39 25.04
CA ASP A 128 -4.54 -11.93 25.16
C ASP A 128 -4.28 -11.26 23.81
N MET A 129 -5.38 -10.98 23.09
CA MET A 129 -5.33 -10.21 21.84
C MET A 129 -4.80 -8.78 22.03
N THR A 130 -4.91 -8.22 23.24
CA THR A 130 -4.45 -6.84 23.52
C THR A 130 -2.94 -6.74 23.40
N PHE A 131 -2.20 -7.73 23.89
CA PHE A 131 -0.75 -7.82 23.74
C PHE A 131 -0.34 -7.75 22.26
N HIS A 132 -0.96 -8.58 21.42
CA HIS A 132 -0.69 -8.64 19.99
C HIS A 132 -1.00 -7.32 19.28
N VAL A 133 -2.15 -6.70 19.60
CA VAL A 133 -2.53 -5.41 19.03
C VAL A 133 -1.54 -4.32 19.42
N VAL A 134 -1.22 -4.17 20.71
CA VAL A 134 -0.33 -3.10 21.20
C VAL A 134 1.06 -3.23 20.60
N LEU A 135 1.64 -4.43 20.63
CA LEU A 135 2.98 -4.68 20.09
C LEU A 135 3.04 -4.44 18.58
N SER A 136 1.99 -4.84 17.84
CA SER A 136 1.86 -4.55 16.41
C SER A 136 1.76 -3.05 16.13
N MET A 137 0.95 -2.30 16.88
CA MET A 137 0.82 -0.85 16.65
C MET A 137 2.12 -0.10 16.94
N VAL A 138 2.83 -0.49 18.01
CA VAL A 138 4.17 0.04 18.33
C VAL A 138 5.15 -0.33 17.20
N GLY A 139 5.15 -1.58 16.75
CA GLY A 139 5.98 -2.06 15.64
C GLY A 139 5.77 -1.26 14.36
N LEU A 140 4.51 -1.10 13.92
CA LEU A 140 4.15 -0.32 12.73
C LEU A 140 4.56 1.16 12.84
N PHE A 141 4.39 1.77 14.00
CA PHE A 141 4.82 3.15 14.23
C PHE A 141 6.34 3.31 14.10
N LEU A 142 7.11 2.41 14.73
CA LEU A 142 8.56 2.40 14.63
C LEU A 142 9.03 2.12 13.20
N ILE A 143 8.39 1.19 12.49
CA ILE A 143 8.64 0.94 11.07
C ILE A 143 8.40 2.20 10.24
N ALA A 144 7.26 2.87 10.45
CA ALA A 144 6.92 4.07 9.70
C ALA A 144 7.95 5.19 9.90
N LEU A 145 8.39 5.42 11.14
CA LEU A 145 9.47 6.36 11.45
C LEU A 145 10.79 5.95 10.79
N GLY A 146 11.13 4.66 10.87
CA GLY A 146 12.35 4.08 10.33
C GLY A 146 12.43 4.20 8.81
N THR A 147 11.55 3.51 8.08
CA THR A 147 11.54 3.51 6.60
C THR A 147 11.35 4.92 6.05
N GLY A 148 10.45 5.71 6.63
CA GLY A 148 10.18 7.05 6.14
C GLY A 148 11.39 7.96 6.30
N GLY A 149 12.04 7.97 7.46
CA GLY A 149 13.16 8.88 7.66
C GLY A 149 14.48 8.46 6.95
N ILE A 150 14.66 7.18 6.59
CA ILE A 150 15.82 6.76 5.77
C ILE A 150 15.62 7.01 4.28
N LYS A 151 14.39 6.99 3.76
CA LYS A 151 14.06 7.16 2.33
C LYS A 151 14.77 8.35 1.64
N PRO A 152 14.73 9.59 2.17
CA PRO A 152 15.39 10.71 1.53
C PRO A 152 16.93 10.66 1.64
N CYS A 153 17.45 9.88 2.59
CA CYS A 153 18.86 9.87 2.93
C CYS A 153 19.67 8.88 2.09
N VAL A 154 19.16 7.65 1.88
CA VAL A 154 19.95 6.55 1.29
C VAL A 154 20.34 6.81 -0.17
N ALA A 155 19.38 7.22 -1.01
CA ALA A 155 19.64 7.53 -2.41
C ALA A 155 20.61 8.71 -2.57
N ALA A 156 20.43 9.76 -1.75
CA ALA A 156 21.33 10.91 -1.73
C ALA A 156 22.75 10.52 -1.25
N PHE A 157 22.84 9.72 -0.20
CA PHE A 157 24.11 9.24 0.35
C PHE A 157 24.89 8.36 -0.64
N GLY A 158 24.19 7.51 -1.40
CA GLY A 158 24.80 6.72 -2.48
C GLY A 158 25.29 7.59 -3.64
N GLY A 159 24.55 8.64 -4.01
CA GLY A 159 24.99 9.62 -4.99
C GLY A 159 26.24 10.40 -4.58
N ASP A 160 26.38 10.71 -3.28
CA ASP A 160 27.51 11.45 -2.71
C ASP A 160 28.84 10.66 -2.74
N GLN A 161 28.80 9.35 -3.01
CA GLN A 161 30.01 8.52 -3.09
C GLN A 161 30.81 8.73 -4.39
N PHE A 162 30.22 9.39 -5.38
CA PHE A 162 30.85 9.66 -6.67
C PHE A 162 31.43 11.08 -6.70
N ALA A 163 32.60 11.23 -7.32
CA ALA A 163 33.18 12.53 -7.60
C ALA A 163 32.48 13.21 -8.82
N ASP A 164 32.67 14.52 -8.98
CA ASP A 164 31.99 15.31 -10.02
C ASP A 164 32.31 14.81 -11.46
N HIS A 165 33.50 14.25 -11.69
CA HIS A 165 33.91 13.68 -12.98
C HIS A 165 33.28 12.30 -13.29
N GLN A 166 32.64 11.66 -12.32
CA GLN A 166 32.12 10.28 -12.40
C GLN A 166 30.62 10.23 -12.79
N GLU A 167 30.16 11.14 -13.64
CA GLU A 167 28.73 11.25 -13.98
C GLU A 167 28.15 9.97 -14.59
N LYS A 168 28.91 9.30 -15.45
CA LYS A 168 28.48 8.04 -16.09
C LYS A 168 28.25 6.94 -15.05
N GLN A 169 29.19 6.75 -14.12
CA GLN A 169 29.07 5.76 -13.05
C GLN A 169 27.92 6.09 -12.11
N ARG A 170 27.75 7.37 -11.75
CA ARG A 170 26.64 7.86 -10.92
C ARG A 170 25.27 7.58 -11.57
N ARG A 171 25.14 7.78 -12.90
CA ARG A 171 23.92 7.44 -13.64
C ARG A 171 23.63 5.94 -13.61
N THR A 172 24.64 5.09 -13.84
CA THR A 172 24.47 3.64 -13.77
C THR A 172 24.11 3.17 -12.37
N PHE A 173 24.68 3.77 -11.32
CA PHE A 173 24.29 3.51 -9.92
C PHE A 173 22.78 3.72 -9.71
N PHE A 174 22.22 4.85 -10.15
CA PHE A 174 20.78 5.10 -10.02
C PHE A 174 19.93 4.09 -10.81
N SER A 175 20.40 3.61 -11.97
CA SER A 175 19.74 2.53 -12.69
C SER A 175 19.76 1.20 -11.93
N VAL A 176 20.88 0.83 -11.32
CA VAL A 176 21.00 -0.37 -10.46
C VAL A 176 20.15 -0.23 -9.20
N PHE A 177 20.11 0.95 -8.60
CA PHE A 177 19.26 1.27 -7.46
C PHE A 177 17.78 1.06 -7.80
N TYR A 178 17.34 1.57 -8.96
CA TYR A 178 15.98 1.34 -9.46
C TYR A 178 15.68 -0.14 -9.71
N LEU A 179 16.64 -0.90 -10.24
CA LEU A 179 16.52 -2.35 -10.40
C LEU A 179 16.35 -3.06 -9.05
N CYS A 180 17.09 -2.64 -8.01
CA CYS A 180 17.00 -3.21 -6.67
C CYS A 180 15.64 -2.93 -6.01
N ILE A 181 15.07 -1.74 -6.20
CA ILE A 181 13.72 -1.42 -5.71
C ILE A 181 12.68 -2.37 -6.32
N ASN A 182 12.67 -2.48 -7.65
CA ASN A 182 11.69 -3.32 -8.34
C ASN A 182 11.93 -4.80 -8.10
N GLY A 183 13.19 -5.26 -8.07
CA GLY A 183 13.56 -6.64 -7.76
C GLY A 183 13.20 -7.03 -6.32
N GLY A 184 13.47 -6.15 -5.36
CA GLY A 184 13.10 -6.35 -3.95
C GLY A 184 11.57 -6.40 -3.79
N SER A 185 10.84 -5.49 -4.44
CA SER A 185 9.36 -5.54 -4.46
C SER A 185 8.83 -6.83 -5.09
N LEU A 186 9.34 -7.22 -6.25
CA LEU A 186 8.89 -8.41 -6.98
C LEU A 186 9.09 -9.69 -6.18
N LEU A 187 10.29 -9.88 -5.63
CA LEU A 187 10.62 -11.09 -4.88
C LEU A 187 9.88 -11.15 -3.55
N SER A 188 9.73 -10.02 -2.86
CA SER A 188 9.05 -9.98 -1.57
C SER A 188 7.55 -10.22 -1.67
N THR A 189 6.86 -9.72 -2.72
CA THR A 189 5.43 -9.98 -2.95
C THR A 189 5.14 -11.41 -3.42
N ILE A 190 6.16 -12.16 -3.86
CA ILE A 190 6.04 -13.59 -4.16
C ILE A 190 6.33 -14.42 -2.90
N ILE A 191 7.50 -14.20 -2.29
CA ILE A 191 8.03 -15.06 -1.22
C ILE A 191 7.25 -14.87 0.08
N THR A 192 6.96 -13.62 0.47
CA THR A 192 6.35 -13.37 1.80
C THR A 192 4.95 -13.96 1.94
N PRO A 193 4.05 -13.83 0.95
CA PRO A 193 2.78 -14.56 0.97
C PRO A 193 2.91 -16.09 0.99
N ILE A 194 3.92 -16.65 0.30
CA ILE A 194 4.19 -18.11 0.35
C ILE A 194 4.57 -18.53 1.77
N LEU A 195 5.39 -17.73 2.45
CA LEU A 195 5.79 -17.96 3.84
C LEU A 195 4.58 -17.85 4.78
N ARG A 196 3.70 -16.86 4.58
CA ARG A 196 2.44 -16.70 5.33
C ARG A 196 1.54 -17.93 5.17
N ALA A 197 1.44 -18.46 3.95
CA ALA A 197 0.56 -19.59 3.64
C ALA A 197 1.00 -20.91 4.28
N GLN A 198 2.25 -21.02 4.72
CA GLN A 198 2.74 -22.19 5.48
C GLN A 198 2.07 -22.31 6.84
N GLU A 199 2.02 -23.53 7.36
CA GLU A 199 1.54 -23.82 8.70
C GLU A 199 2.72 -23.89 9.68
N CYS A 200 2.65 -23.11 10.76
CA CYS A 200 3.65 -23.12 11.83
C CYS A 200 3.00 -22.95 13.20
N GLY A 201 3.80 -23.12 14.25
CA GLY A 201 3.36 -23.15 15.64
C GLY A 201 3.88 -24.39 16.37
N ILE A 202 4.10 -24.22 17.66
CA ILE A 202 4.71 -25.23 18.55
C ILE A 202 3.67 -26.27 18.94
N TYR A 203 2.50 -25.82 19.42
CA TYR A 203 1.44 -26.70 19.91
C TYR A 203 0.34 -26.92 18.88
N THR A 204 -0.06 -25.85 18.20
CA THR A 204 -1.12 -25.82 17.19
C THR A 204 -0.57 -25.29 15.87
N LYS A 205 -1.01 -25.87 14.75
CA LYS A 205 -0.58 -25.46 13.41
C LYS A 205 -1.52 -24.38 12.90
N GLN A 206 -0.99 -23.18 12.69
CA GLN A 206 -1.70 -22.01 12.19
C GLN A 206 -0.95 -21.36 11.02
N LYS A 207 -1.61 -20.47 10.28
CA LYS A 207 -0.96 -19.70 9.21
C LYS A 207 0.19 -18.85 9.76
N CYS A 208 1.34 -18.92 9.09
CA CYS A 208 2.60 -18.47 9.68
C CYS A 208 2.92 -16.98 9.45
N TYR A 209 2.18 -16.09 10.11
CA TYR A 209 2.47 -14.65 10.09
C TYR A 209 3.82 -14.31 10.74
N SER A 210 4.22 -15.06 11.77
CA SER A 210 5.52 -14.90 12.43
C SER A 210 6.70 -15.10 11.47
N LEU A 211 6.63 -16.08 10.57
CA LEU A 211 7.64 -16.28 9.52
C LEU A 211 7.55 -15.21 8.43
N ALA A 212 6.33 -14.85 8.03
CA ALA A 212 6.08 -13.81 7.03
C ALA A 212 6.61 -12.43 7.47
N PHE A 213 6.59 -12.10 8.76
CA PHE A 213 7.22 -10.88 9.29
C PHE A 213 8.67 -11.08 9.74
N GLY A 214 9.01 -12.28 10.21
CA GLY A 214 10.35 -12.62 10.69
C GLY A 214 11.42 -12.58 9.60
N VAL A 215 11.12 -13.05 8.38
CA VAL A 215 12.06 -12.98 7.25
C VAL A 215 12.35 -11.53 6.83
N PRO A 216 11.36 -10.65 6.61
CA PRO A 216 11.55 -9.21 6.48
C PRO A 216 12.37 -8.58 7.63
N ALA A 217 12.12 -8.97 8.89
CA ALA A 217 12.86 -8.46 10.04
C ALA A 217 14.34 -8.85 9.98
N ALA A 218 14.63 -10.13 9.72
CA ALA A 218 16.00 -10.62 9.57
C ALA A 218 16.73 -9.91 8.42
N LEU A 219 16.08 -9.72 7.27
CA LEU A 219 16.65 -9.00 6.14
C LEU A 219 16.90 -7.51 6.45
N MET A 220 16.06 -6.87 7.26
CA MET A 220 16.30 -5.49 7.70
C MET A 220 17.53 -5.39 8.63
N VAL A 221 17.71 -6.37 9.53
CA VAL A 221 18.92 -6.46 10.36
C VAL A 221 20.15 -6.69 9.48
N VAL A 222 20.07 -7.57 8.49
CA VAL A 222 21.15 -7.78 7.51
C VAL A 222 21.47 -6.48 6.76
N ALA A 223 20.46 -5.75 6.30
CA ALA A 223 20.64 -4.46 5.63
C ALA A 223 21.45 -3.48 6.49
N LEU A 224 21.06 -3.35 7.77
CA LEU A 224 21.76 -2.50 8.75
C LEU A 224 23.21 -2.94 8.97
N VAL A 225 23.46 -4.25 9.18
CA VAL A 225 24.80 -4.79 9.40
C VAL A 225 25.68 -4.54 8.17
N VAL A 226 25.18 -4.84 6.97
CA VAL A 226 25.90 -4.61 5.71
C VAL A 226 26.26 -3.13 5.55
N PHE A 227 25.33 -2.22 5.85
CA PHE A 227 25.59 -0.78 5.79
C PHE A 227 26.65 -0.34 6.82
N ILE A 228 26.61 -0.85 8.04
CA ILE A 228 27.61 -0.53 9.09
C ILE A 228 29.00 -1.07 8.71
N VAL A 229 29.10 -2.28 8.15
CA VAL A 229 30.38 -2.85 7.69
C VAL A 229 31.05 -1.96 6.63
N GLY A 230 30.25 -1.32 5.77
CA GLY A 230 30.74 -0.35 4.79
C GLY A 230 31.24 0.99 5.38
N SER A 231 31.02 1.25 6.68
CA SER A 231 31.21 2.56 7.30
C SER A 231 32.62 3.17 7.20
N GLY A 232 33.66 2.33 7.14
CA GLY A 232 35.04 2.78 6.98
C GLY A 232 35.36 3.26 5.56
N MET A 233 34.53 2.91 4.57
CA MET A 233 34.76 3.19 3.15
C MET A 233 33.88 4.32 2.60
N TYR A 234 32.92 4.81 3.38
CA TYR A 234 32.01 5.85 2.92
C TYR A 234 32.61 7.24 3.01
N TYR A 235 32.36 8.02 1.96
CA TYR A 235 32.44 9.47 2.05
C TYR A 235 31.26 10.00 2.86
N LYS A 236 31.55 10.72 3.96
CA LYS A 236 30.57 11.28 4.89
C LYS A 236 30.59 12.79 4.75
N ALA A 237 29.67 13.32 3.94
CA ALA A 237 29.51 14.76 3.79
C ALA A 237 29.05 15.41 5.11
N GLU A 238 29.55 16.61 5.39
CA GLU A 238 29.08 17.42 6.51
C GLU A 238 27.64 17.90 6.28
N PRO A 239 26.85 18.13 7.34
CA PRO A 239 25.49 18.63 7.21
C PRO A 239 25.50 20.02 6.54
N GLN A 240 24.87 20.12 5.37
CA GLN A 240 24.62 21.39 4.70
C GLN A 240 23.31 21.94 5.28
N GLY A 241 23.35 23.15 5.84
CA GLY A 241 22.24 23.75 6.59
C GLY A 241 20.85 23.64 5.91
N ASN A 242 19.81 23.78 6.72
CA ASN A 242 18.47 23.36 6.33
C ASN A 242 17.75 24.36 5.41
N ILE A 243 17.92 24.17 4.10
CA ILE A 243 17.23 24.93 3.04
C ILE A 243 15.70 24.88 3.23
N MET A 244 15.14 23.76 3.67
CA MET A 244 13.70 23.64 3.91
C MET A 244 13.21 24.55 5.04
N LEU A 245 13.98 24.68 6.12
CA LEU A 245 13.71 25.64 7.20
C LEU A 245 13.77 27.08 6.72
N ASP A 246 14.73 27.42 5.86
CA ASP A 246 14.87 28.77 5.31
C ASP A 246 13.72 29.12 4.37
N VAL A 247 13.28 28.17 3.54
CA VAL A 247 12.06 28.29 2.73
C VAL A 247 10.83 28.52 3.61
N CYS A 248 10.64 27.72 4.66
CA CYS A 248 9.51 27.87 5.58
C CYS A 248 9.53 29.22 6.33
N LYS A 249 10.70 29.65 6.81
CA LYS A 249 10.87 30.95 7.49
C LYS A 249 10.58 32.13 6.55
N CYS A 250 11.07 32.07 5.31
CA CYS A 250 10.83 33.09 4.31
C CYS A 250 9.34 33.19 3.95
N ILE A 251 8.68 32.05 3.69
CA ILE A 251 7.23 32.00 3.42
C ILE A 251 6.44 32.53 4.63
N GLY A 252 6.74 32.05 5.84
CA GLY A 252 6.06 32.46 7.07
C GLY A 252 6.23 33.96 7.36
N PHE A 253 7.42 34.51 7.13
CA PHE A 253 7.69 35.94 7.24
C PHE A 253 6.87 36.74 6.22
N ALA A 254 6.86 36.32 4.96
CA ALA A 254 6.11 36.98 3.90
C ALA A 254 4.60 36.95 4.16
N VAL A 255 4.04 35.84 4.63
CA VAL A 255 2.62 35.71 5.00
C VAL A 255 2.29 36.60 6.20
N LYS A 256 3.08 36.53 7.28
CA LYS A 256 2.89 37.35 8.50
C LYS A 256 2.88 38.84 8.17
N ASN A 257 3.81 39.28 7.34
CA ASN A 257 3.89 40.68 6.92
C ASN A 257 2.78 41.07 5.95
N ARG A 258 2.31 40.16 5.08
CA ARG A 258 1.12 40.41 4.26
C ARG A 258 -0.12 40.68 5.11
N TYR A 259 -0.30 39.93 6.20
CA TYR A 259 -1.41 40.17 7.14
C TYR A 259 -1.23 41.45 7.96
N ARG A 260 -0.01 41.77 8.41
CA ARG A 260 0.28 43.02 9.15
C ARG A 260 0.19 44.29 8.32
N HIS A 261 0.53 44.24 7.03
CA HIS A 261 0.55 45.41 6.13
C HIS A 261 -0.65 45.42 5.17
N ARG A 262 -1.81 44.91 5.59
CA ARG A 262 -3.04 44.85 4.78
C ARG A 262 -3.78 46.20 4.66
N SER A 263 -3.35 47.22 5.40
CA SER A 263 -3.90 48.59 5.38
C SER A 263 -3.49 49.35 4.11
N GLU A 264 -4.36 50.24 3.60
CA GLU A 264 -4.15 51.07 2.39
C GLU A 264 -2.92 51.99 2.46
N GLN A 265 -2.34 52.18 3.64
CA GLN A 265 -1.17 53.03 3.87
C GLN A 265 0.16 52.44 3.35
N HIS A 266 0.19 51.18 2.92
CA HIS A 266 1.42 50.52 2.43
C HIS A 266 1.35 50.23 0.92
N PRO A 267 2.41 50.52 0.15
CA PRO A 267 2.43 50.28 -1.30
C PRO A 267 2.28 48.78 -1.62
N LYS A 268 1.39 48.46 -2.56
CA LYS A 268 1.17 47.08 -3.03
C LYS A 268 2.40 46.58 -3.80
N ARG A 269 3.10 45.58 -3.26
CA ARG A 269 4.23 44.91 -3.94
C ARG A 269 3.72 44.07 -5.12
N LYS A 270 4.53 43.93 -6.20
CA LYS A 270 4.16 43.18 -7.44
C LYS A 270 3.84 41.71 -7.15
N HIS A 271 4.63 41.05 -6.31
CA HIS A 271 4.32 39.75 -5.74
C HIS A 271 4.39 39.82 -4.21
N TRP A 272 3.52 39.08 -3.51
CA TRP A 272 3.37 39.14 -2.03
C TRP A 272 4.62 38.71 -1.24
N MET A 273 5.60 38.12 -1.93
CA MET A 273 6.81 37.54 -1.36
C MET A 273 8.08 38.36 -1.66
N ASP A 274 7.95 39.52 -2.33
CA ASP A 274 9.06 40.39 -2.74
C ASP A 274 9.62 41.18 -1.55
N TRP A 275 10.15 40.48 -0.56
CA TRP A 275 10.77 41.05 0.65
C TRP A 275 12.30 41.08 0.55
N GLU A 276 12.79 41.79 -0.48
CA GLU A 276 14.22 41.90 -0.83
C GLU A 276 15.08 42.56 0.27
N GLU A 277 14.44 43.22 1.25
CA GLU A 277 15.09 43.84 2.41
C GLU A 277 15.64 42.82 3.42
N LYS A 278 15.12 41.57 3.42
CA LYS A 278 15.48 40.55 4.41
C LYS A 278 16.06 39.28 3.81
N TYR A 279 15.71 38.96 2.56
CA TYR A 279 16.13 37.74 1.89
C TYR A 279 16.68 38.06 0.50
N GLU A 280 17.68 37.29 0.08
CA GLU A 280 18.30 37.44 -1.24
C GLU A 280 17.28 37.28 -2.38
N LYS A 281 17.41 38.10 -3.43
CA LYS A 281 16.54 38.08 -4.61
C LYS A 281 16.49 36.70 -5.28
N LEU A 282 17.63 36.01 -5.33
CA LEU A 282 17.74 34.67 -5.90
C LEU A 282 16.91 33.67 -5.09
N LEU A 283 17.02 33.68 -3.75
CA LEU A 283 16.24 32.81 -2.87
C LEU A 283 14.74 33.05 -3.04
N ILE A 284 14.29 34.31 -3.08
CA ILE A 284 12.89 34.66 -3.31
C ILE A 284 12.41 34.13 -4.67
N ALA A 285 13.21 34.27 -5.73
CA ALA A 285 12.87 33.76 -7.06
C ALA A 285 12.74 32.23 -7.08
N GLN A 286 13.68 31.52 -6.44
CA GLN A 286 13.67 30.06 -6.32
C GLN A 286 12.44 29.57 -5.54
N ILE A 287 12.08 30.22 -4.43
CA ILE A 287 10.86 29.88 -3.67
C ILE A 287 9.60 30.09 -4.52
N LYS A 288 9.52 31.15 -5.34
CA LYS A 288 8.36 31.34 -6.24
C LYS A 288 8.22 30.19 -7.23
N MET A 289 9.33 29.66 -7.75
CA MET A 289 9.30 28.50 -8.65
C MET A 289 8.77 27.26 -7.93
N VAL A 290 9.30 26.97 -6.74
CA VAL A 290 8.84 25.85 -5.91
C VAL A 290 7.35 25.97 -5.59
N LEU A 291 6.87 27.16 -5.20
CA LEU A 291 5.46 27.39 -4.90
C LEU A 291 4.54 27.17 -6.10
N LYS A 292 4.97 27.52 -7.33
CA LYS A 292 4.21 27.23 -8.55
C LYS A 292 4.04 25.73 -8.77
N VAL A 293 5.09 24.93 -8.54
CA VAL A 293 5.04 23.47 -8.67
C VAL A 293 4.21 22.86 -7.54
N LEU A 294 4.38 23.30 -6.30
CA LEU A 294 3.57 22.84 -5.16
C LEU A 294 2.08 23.17 -5.33
N PHE A 295 1.75 24.28 -6.00
CA PHE A 295 0.36 24.57 -6.34
C PHE A 295 -0.23 23.53 -7.31
N LEU A 296 0.56 23.07 -8.29
CA LEU A 296 0.17 21.94 -9.15
C LEU A 296 0.05 20.61 -8.41
N TYR A 297 0.64 20.47 -7.22
CA TYR A 297 0.55 19.24 -6.43
C TYR A 297 -0.79 19.05 -5.73
N ILE A 298 -1.57 20.11 -5.53
CA ILE A 298 -2.84 20.08 -4.77
C ILE A 298 -3.80 18.96 -5.25
N PRO A 299 -3.98 18.72 -6.56
CA PRO A 299 -4.86 17.66 -7.06
C PRO A 299 -4.28 16.24 -6.96
N LEU A 300 -2.96 16.10 -6.81
CA LEU A 300 -2.25 14.81 -6.94
C LEU A 300 -2.57 13.75 -5.86
N PRO A 301 -2.89 14.11 -4.60
CA PRO A 301 -3.28 13.13 -3.57
C PRO A 301 -4.38 12.15 -4.01
N MET A 302 -5.28 12.57 -4.89
CA MET A 302 -6.36 11.71 -5.38
C MET A 302 -5.85 10.53 -6.21
N PHE A 303 -4.75 10.68 -6.95
CA PHE A 303 -4.14 9.54 -7.63
C PHE A 303 -3.67 8.48 -6.62
N TRP A 304 -2.98 8.93 -5.56
CA TRP A 304 -2.47 8.05 -4.50
C TRP A 304 -3.58 7.38 -3.68
N THR A 305 -4.69 8.09 -3.50
CA THR A 305 -5.92 7.57 -2.88
C THR A 305 -6.42 6.30 -3.59
N LEU A 306 -6.28 6.22 -4.92
CA LEU A 306 -6.66 5.05 -5.71
C LEU A 306 -5.51 4.03 -5.78
N PHE A 307 -4.30 4.50 -6.04
CA PHE A 307 -3.13 3.64 -6.25
C PHE A 307 -2.83 2.73 -5.05
N ASP A 308 -2.89 3.25 -3.82
CA ASP A 308 -2.51 2.47 -2.64
C ASP A 308 -3.57 1.44 -2.20
N GLN A 309 -4.79 1.47 -2.76
CA GLN A 309 -5.84 0.49 -2.46
C GLN A 309 -5.54 -0.92 -2.98
N LYS A 310 -4.57 -1.07 -3.89
CA LYS A 310 -4.14 -2.39 -4.38
C LYS A 310 -3.62 -3.29 -3.25
N GLY A 311 -3.02 -2.71 -2.21
CA GLY A 311 -2.53 -3.44 -1.05
C GLY A 311 -3.53 -3.60 0.10
N SER A 312 -4.74 -3.05 -0.03
CA SER A 312 -5.82 -3.16 0.95
C SER A 312 -7.09 -3.73 0.30
N ARG A 313 -7.98 -2.86 -0.20
CA ARG A 313 -9.29 -3.22 -0.76
C ARG A 313 -9.22 -4.24 -1.88
N TRP A 314 -8.22 -4.18 -2.78
CA TRP A 314 -8.11 -5.17 -3.85
C TRP A 314 -7.61 -6.53 -3.36
N THR A 315 -6.79 -6.55 -2.31
CA THR A 315 -6.39 -7.80 -1.64
C THR A 315 -7.60 -8.43 -0.96
N LEU A 316 -8.43 -7.63 -0.27
CA LEU A 316 -9.71 -8.08 0.31
C LEU A 316 -10.78 -8.44 -0.72
N GLN A 317 -10.72 -7.88 -1.93
CA GLN A 317 -11.54 -8.32 -3.05
C GLN A 317 -11.09 -9.71 -3.51
N ALA A 318 -9.78 -9.93 -3.63
CA ALA A 318 -9.20 -11.20 -4.05
C ALA A 318 -9.52 -12.35 -3.07
N THR A 319 -9.72 -12.09 -1.77
CA THR A 319 -10.12 -13.15 -0.81
C THR A 319 -11.48 -13.79 -1.13
N ALA A 320 -12.33 -13.12 -1.93
CA ALA A 320 -13.64 -13.61 -2.35
C ALA A 320 -13.63 -14.16 -3.80
N MET A 321 -12.45 -14.42 -4.36
CA MET A 321 -12.26 -14.89 -5.73
C MET A 321 -11.69 -16.32 -5.74
N ASP A 322 -11.76 -16.96 -6.90
CA ASP A 322 -11.10 -18.24 -7.15
C ASP A 322 -9.64 -18.01 -7.54
N GLY A 323 -8.73 -18.64 -6.79
CA GLY A 323 -7.29 -18.52 -6.95
C GLY A 323 -6.65 -19.63 -7.79
N ASP A 324 -7.42 -20.57 -8.34
CA ASP A 324 -6.89 -21.69 -9.11
C ASP A 324 -6.57 -21.32 -10.57
N PHE A 325 -5.29 -21.12 -10.87
CA PHE A 325 -4.78 -20.89 -12.23
C PHE A 325 -4.43 -22.21 -12.97
N GLY A 326 -4.87 -23.35 -12.44
CA GLY A 326 -4.68 -24.70 -12.98
C GLY A 326 -3.30 -25.30 -12.69
N LEU A 327 -2.21 -24.55 -12.92
CA LEU A 327 -0.85 -25.02 -12.63
C LEU A 327 -0.39 -24.72 -11.19
N LEU A 328 -0.96 -23.68 -10.60
CA LEU A 328 -0.62 -23.19 -9.27
C LEU A 328 -1.81 -22.41 -8.71
N VAL A 329 -2.03 -22.49 -7.41
CA VAL A 329 -3.07 -21.72 -6.74
C VAL A 329 -2.44 -20.44 -6.17
N ILE A 330 -2.92 -19.28 -6.63
CA ILE A 330 -2.43 -17.96 -6.22
C ILE A 330 -3.14 -17.49 -4.95
N GLN A 331 -2.36 -17.01 -3.98
CA GLN A 331 -2.89 -16.38 -2.77
C GLN A 331 -3.40 -14.95 -3.06
N PRO A 332 -4.42 -14.47 -2.34
CA PRO A 332 -4.99 -13.12 -2.56
C PRO A 332 -3.95 -11.99 -2.52
N ASP A 333 -3.02 -12.03 -1.57
CA ASP A 333 -1.95 -11.07 -1.38
C ASP A 333 -0.84 -11.16 -2.46
N GLN A 334 -0.71 -12.29 -3.16
CA GLN A 334 0.24 -12.44 -4.28
C GLN A 334 -0.19 -11.68 -5.54
N MET A 335 -1.47 -11.30 -5.67
CA MET A 335 -1.93 -10.48 -6.79
C MET A 335 -1.20 -9.13 -6.89
N GLN A 336 -0.64 -8.64 -5.78
CA GLN A 336 0.19 -7.43 -5.75
C GLN A 336 1.47 -7.57 -6.61
N THR A 337 1.94 -8.80 -6.87
CA THR A 337 3.09 -9.11 -7.73
C THR A 337 2.88 -8.67 -9.18
N VAL A 338 1.63 -8.58 -9.64
CA VAL A 338 1.32 -8.12 -11.01
C VAL A 338 1.85 -6.71 -11.23
N ASN A 339 1.82 -5.84 -10.22
CA ASN A 339 2.29 -4.45 -10.32
C ASN A 339 3.79 -4.33 -10.68
N PRO A 340 4.77 -4.87 -9.91
CA PRO A 340 6.17 -4.78 -10.28
C PRO A 340 6.51 -5.46 -11.61
N ILE A 341 5.84 -6.57 -11.97
CA ILE A 341 6.00 -7.20 -13.31
C ILE A 341 5.59 -6.23 -14.41
N LEU A 342 4.44 -5.59 -14.24
CA LEU A 342 3.92 -4.60 -15.18
C LEU A 342 4.80 -3.34 -15.22
N ILE A 343 5.36 -2.86 -14.12
CA ILE A 343 6.28 -1.72 -14.14
C ILE A 343 7.52 -2.06 -14.98
N LEU A 344 8.15 -3.22 -14.71
CA LEU A 344 9.36 -3.64 -15.40
C LEU A 344 9.15 -3.86 -16.91
N THR A 345 7.92 -4.16 -17.33
CA THR A 345 7.57 -4.35 -18.75
C THR A 345 7.05 -3.05 -19.41
N LEU A 346 6.15 -2.32 -18.76
CA LEU A 346 5.50 -1.13 -19.31
C LEU A 346 6.44 0.08 -19.39
N VAL A 347 7.40 0.25 -18.46
CA VAL A 347 8.34 1.38 -18.53
C VAL A 347 9.16 1.36 -19.84
N PRO A 348 9.86 0.27 -20.19
CA PRO A 348 10.56 0.18 -21.48
C PRO A 348 9.65 0.35 -22.70
N ILE A 349 8.43 -0.21 -22.66
CA ILE A 349 7.45 -0.11 -23.75
C ILE A 349 6.98 1.34 -23.94
N MET A 350 6.69 2.04 -22.86
CA MET A 350 6.26 3.44 -22.89
C MET A 350 7.35 4.33 -23.51
N ASP A 351 8.59 4.19 -23.04
CA ASP A 351 9.72 5.02 -23.49
C ASP A 351 10.20 4.69 -24.90
N SER A 352 10.26 3.40 -25.25
CA SER A 352 10.88 2.96 -26.51
C SER A 352 9.88 2.86 -27.67
N VAL A 353 8.59 2.66 -27.37
CA VAL A 353 7.57 2.38 -28.39
C VAL A 353 6.48 3.45 -28.36
N ILE A 354 5.78 3.61 -27.24
CA ILE A 354 4.56 4.43 -27.20
C ILE A 354 4.87 5.92 -27.37
N TYR A 355 5.76 6.50 -26.57
CA TYR A 355 6.08 7.94 -26.67
C TYR A 355 6.69 8.32 -28.02
N PRO A 356 7.62 7.54 -28.62
CA PRO A 356 8.11 7.81 -29.98
C PRO A 356 7.02 7.73 -31.05
N LEU A 357 6.08 6.79 -30.94
CA LEU A 357 4.95 6.69 -31.88
C LEU A 357 4.00 7.89 -31.77
N ILE A 358 3.65 8.31 -30.55
CA ILE A 358 2.83 9.51 -30.33
C ILE A 358 3.51 10.75 -30.93
N LYS A 359 4.83 10.85 -30.77
CA LYS A 359 5.63 11.92 -31.39
C LYS A 359 5.59 11.86 -32.92
N LYS A 360 5.62 10.66 -33.52
CA LYS A 360 5.44 10.47 -34.98
C LYS A 360 4.05 10.88 -35.46
N CYS A 361 3.02 10.75 -34.62
CA CYS A 361 1.67 11.23 -34.91
C CYS A 361 1.51 12.76 -34.78
N GLY A 362 2.58 13.52 -34.51
CA GLY A 362 2.55 14.97 -34.39
C GLY A 362 1.94 15.50 -33.10
N LEU A 363 1.65 14.63 -32.12
CA LEU A 363 1.05 15.03 -30.85
C LEU A 363 2.14 15.39 -29.84
N ASN A 364 2.16 16.66 -29.40
CA ASN A 364 3.03 17.10 -28.31
C ASN A 364 2.49 16.61 -26.96
N PHE A 365 3.07 15.50 -26.49
CA PHE A 365 2.72 14.84 -25.25
C PHE A 365 3.62 15.29 -24.09
N THR A 366 3.32 16.49 -23.59
CA THR A 366 4.05 17.14 -22.49
C THR A 366 3.88 16.38 -21.17
N PRO A 367 4.81 16.52 -20.20
CA PRO A 367 4.74 15.80 -18.92
C PRO A 367 3.39 15.95 -18.21
N LEU A 368 2.84 17.16 -18.15
CA LEU A 368 1.54 17.40 -17.52
C LEU A 368 0.38 16.68 -18.25
N LYS A 369 0.41 16.59 -19.58
CA LYS A 369 -0.58 15.80 -20.34
C LYS A 369 -0.46 14.31 -20.05
N ARG A 370 0.77 13.79 -19.90
CA ARG A 370 0.99 12.38 -19.52
C ARG A 370 0.40 12.10 -18.14
N MET A 371 0.63 12.99 -17.18
CA MET A 371 0.04 12.87 -15.84
C MET A 371 -1.50 12.88 -15.88
N THR A 372 -2.11 13.74 -16.70
CA THR A 372 -3.57 13.73 -16.94
C THR A 372 -4.05 12.38 -17.46
N VAL A 373 -3.40 11.82 -18.48
CA VAL A 373 -3.76 10.50 -19.02
C VAL A 373 -3.55 9.41 -17.97
N GLY A 374 -2.49 9.50 -17.16
CA GLY A 374 -2.23 8.58 -16.05
C GLY A 374 -3.35 8.55 -15.02
N MET A 375 -3.89 9.72 -14.64
CA MET A 375 -5.06 9.81 -13.76
C MET A 375 -6.32 9.22 -14.41
N MET A 376 -6.52 9.42 -15.72
CA MET A 376 -7.64 8.79 -16.43
C MET A 376 -7.52 7.26 -16.44
N MET A 377 -6.31 6.71 -16.65
CA MET A 377 -6.10 5.26 -16.56
C MET A 377 -6.37 4.71 -15.17
N ALA A 378 -5.96 5.42 -14.11
CA ALA A 378 -6.28 5.04 -12.74
C ALA A 378 -7.80 5.05 -12.47
N ALA A 379 -8.55 5.99 -13.04
CA ALA A 379 -10.01 5.99 -12.96
C ALA A 379 -10.63 4.78 -13.68
N ILE A 380 -10.13 4.43 -14.87
CA ILE A 380 -10.56 3.23 -15.61
C ILE A 380 -10.25 1.96 -14.80
N ALA A 381 -9.11 1.89 -14.12
CA ALA A 381 -8.77 0.77 -13.24
C ALA A 381 -9.83 0.53 -12.16
N PHE A 382 -10.38 1.59 -11.59
CA PHE A 382 -11.43 1.51 -10.57
C PHE A 382 -12.81 1.18 -11.15
N VAL A 383 -13.08 1.58 -12.39
CA VAL A 383 -14.25 1.07 -13.14
C VAL A 383 -14.13 -0.45 -13.34
N CYS A 384 -12.95 -0.94 -13.74
CA CYS A 384 -12.70 -2.38 -13.82
C CYS A 384 -12.89 -3.07 -12.45
N ALA A 385 -12.35 -2.50 -11.38
CA ALA A 385 -12.52 -3.03 -10.02
C ALA A 385 -13.99 -3.09 -9.57
N ALA A 386 -14.79 -2.09 -9.95
CA ALA A 386 -16.23 -2.10 -9.70
C ALA A 386 -16.95 -3.21 -10.49
N LEU A 387 -16.60 -3.43 -11.75
CA LEU A 387 -17.15 -4.51 -12.58
C LEU A 387 -16.79 -5.89 -12.03
N VAL A 388 -15.54 -6.07 -11.60
CA VAL A 388 -15.10 -7.31 -10.92
C VAL A 388 -15.89 -7.52 -9.63
N GLN A 389 -16.10 -6.46 -8.84
CA GLN A 389 -16.88 -6.55 -7.62
C GLN A 389 -18.34 -6.94 -7.89
N LEU A 390 -18.97 -6.39 -8.94
CA LEU A 390 -20.32 -6.79 -9.33
C LEU A 390 -20.41 -8.28 -9.69
N GLN A 391 -19.37 -8.83 -10.34
CA GLN A 391 -19.30 -10.25 -10.64
C GLN A 391 -19.15 -11.10 -9.37
N ILE A 392 -18.35 -10.65 -8.41
CA ILE A 392 -18.21 -11.32 -7.10
C ILE A 392 -19.54 -11.28 -6.33
N ASP A 393 -20.20 -10.12 -6.31
CA ASP A 393 -21.45 -9.91 -5.57
C ASP A 393 -22.58 -10.83 -6.08
N GLN A 394 -22.58 -11.23 -7.36
CA GLN A 394 -23.52 -12.24 -7.90
C GLN A 394 -23.32 -13.64 -7.28
N THR A 395 -22.13 -13.92 -6.76
CA THR A 395 -21.76 -15.22 -6.18
C THR A 395 -21.91 -15.25 -4.66
N LEU A 396 -22.11 -14.09 -4.03
CA LEU A 396 -22.30 -13.98 -2.59
C LEU A 396 -23.76 -14.27 -2.25
N PRO A 397 -24.03 -15.14 -1.26
CA PRO A 397 -25.39 -15.40 -0.79
C PRO A 397 -25.98 -14.15 -0.14
N THR A 398 -27.29 -13.94 -0.33
CA THR A 398 -28.03 -12.88 0.37
C THR A 398 -28.41 -13.37 1.76
N PHE A 399 -27.67 -12.92 2.77
CA PHE A 399 -27.96 -13.23 4.17
C PHE A 399 -29.18 -12.46 4.70
N PRO A 400 -29.89 -12.99 5.71
CA PRO A 400 -31.05 -12.32 6.28
C PRO A 400 -30.65 -11.00 6.95
N SER A 401 -31.51 -9.99 6.82
CA SER A 401 -31.35 -8.73 7.55
C SER A 401 -31.73 -8.85 9.04
N ALA A 402 -31.51 -7.80 9.82
CA ALA A 402 -31.82 -7.75 11.27
C ALA A 402 -33.27 -8.10 11.63
N SER A 403 -34.20 -7.90 10.70
CA SER A 403 -35.63 -8.20 10.89
C SER A 403 -36.06 -9.52 10.28
N GLN A 404 -35.16 -10.24 9.61
CA GLN A 404 -35.48 -11.41 8.80
C GLN A 404 -34.83 -12.68 9.33
N SER A 405 -35.43 -13.81 8.97
CA SER A 405 -34.89 -15.16 9.16
C SER A 405 -34.96 -15.93 7.85
N GLN A 406 -34.16 -16.99 7.73
CA GLN A 406 -34.11 -17.81 6.53
C GLN A 406 -34.22 -19.29 6.89
N LEU A 407 -35.05 -20.04 6.16
CA LEU A 407 -35.30 -21.47 6.36
C LEU A 407 -34.97 -22.26 5.10
N LYS A 408 -34.18 -23.33 5.25
CA LYS A 408 -34.01 -24.38 4.24
C LYS A 408 -34.70 -25.65 4.72
N LEU A 409 -35.22 -26.44 3.79
CA LEU A 409 -35.91 -27.69 4.12
C LEU A 409 -35.06 -28.87 3.65
N LEU A 410 -34.97 -29.94 4.46
CA LEU A 410 -34.30 -31.17 4.07
C LEU A 410 -35.18 -32.37 4.42
N ASN A 411 -35.49 -33.19 3.42
CA ASN A 411 -36.29 -34.40 3.58
C ASN A 411 -35.38 -35.60 3.87
N MET A 412 -35.39 -36.08 5.12
CA MET A 412 -34.67 -37.28 5.53
C MET A 412 -35.45 -38.57 5.23
N GLY A 413 -36.67 -38.46 4.71
CA GLY A 413 -37.51 -39.57 4.31
C GLY A 413 -37.06 -40.26 3.03
N SER A 414 -37.56 -41.48 2.85
CA SER A 414 -37.38 -42.28 1.63
C SER A 414 -38.40 -41.95 0.54
N ASN A 415 -39.42 -41.14 0.85
CA ASN A 415 -40.48 -40.75 -0.07
C ASN A 415 -40.46 -39.24 -0.31
N GLN A 416 -40.94 -38.82 -1.47
CA GLN A 416 -41.16 -37.42 -1.77
C GLN A 416 -42.30 -36.85 -0.91
N VAL A 417 -42.13 -35.62 -0.44
CA VAL A 417 -43.14 -34.91 0.37
C VAL A 417 -43.49 -33.58 -0.25
N THR A 418 -44.75 -33.15 -0.09
CA THR A 418 -45.19 -31.82 -0.50
C THR A 418 -45.24 -30.91 0.72
N VAL A 419 -44.38 -29.90 0.76
CA VAL A 419 -44.27 -28.94 1.86
C VAL A 419 -44.92 -27.62 1.45
N THR A 420 -45.81 -27.10 2.28
CA THR A 420 -46.45 -25.79 2.11
C THR A 420 -45.90 -24.83 3.16
N LEU A 421 -45.37 -23.70 2.69
CA LEU A 421 -44.84 -22.62 3.52
C LEU A 421 -45.72 -21.36 3.36
N PRO A 422 -45.81 -20.46 4.36
CA PRO A 422 -46.63 -19.26 4.26
C PRO A 422 -46.08 -18.32 3.20
N GLY A 423 -46.93 -17.92 2.25
CA GLY A 423 -46.55 -16.97 1.19
C GLY A 423 -45.80 -17.59 0.01
N ASN A 424 -45.56 -18.91 -0.01
CA ASN A 424 -44.88 -19.62 -1.08
C ASN A 424 -45.77 -20.70 -1.69
N ASP A 425 -45.51 -21.04 -2.96
CA ASP A 425 -46.16 -22.16 -3.62
C ASP A 425 -45.77 -23.50 -2.98
N PRO A 426 -46.65 -24.53 -3.02
CA PRO A 426 -46.33 -25.86 -2.51
C PRO A 426 -45.05 -26.43 -3.15
N LEU A 427 -44.06 -26.76 -2.31
CA LEU A 427 -42.77 -27.29 -2.73
C LEU A 427 -42.82 -28.82 -2.76
N LEU A 428 -42.44 -29.40 -3.89
CA LEU A 428 -42.20 -30.83 -4.02
C LEU A 428 -40.76 -31.13 -3.60
N LEU A 429 -40.57 -31.74 -2.43
CA LEU A 429 -39.25 -32.04 -1.87
C LEU A 429 -38.93 -33.53 -2.00
N PRO A 430 -38.00 -33.94 -2.89
CA PRO A 430 -37.65 -35.34 -3.10
C PRO A 430 -37.08 -36.01 -1.85
N ALA A 431 -37.10 -37.34 -1.84
CA ALA A 431 -36.44 -38.13 -0.80
C ALA A 431 -34.94 -37.82 -0.75
N ALA A 432 -34.38 -37.77 0.47
CA ALA A 432 -32.95 -37.55 0.69
C ALA A 432 -32.40 -36.25 0.07
N GLN A 433 -33.22 -35.21 -0.13
CA GLN A 433 -32.78 -33.96 -0.76
C GLN A 433 -33.23 -32.74 0.03
N ALA A 434 -32.49 -31.64 -0.15
CA ALA A 434 -32.84 -30.34 0.41
C ALA A 434 -33.48 -29.43 -0.65
N SER A 435 -34.15 -28.38 -0.21
CA SER A 435 -34.58 -27.29 -1.11
C SER A 435 -33.37 -26.59 -1.72
N ASP A 436 -33.50 -26.14 -2.97
CA ASP A 436 -32.41 -25.48 -3.69
C ASP A 436 -32.02 -24.14 -3.05
N GLU A 437 -33.01 -23.39 -2.56
CA GLU A 437 -32.83 -22.06 -1.98
C GLU A 437 -33.30 -21.99 -0.52
N PHE A 438 -32.86 -20.93 0.17
CA PHE A 438 -33.36 -20.54 1.49
C PHE A 438 -34.58 -19.64 1.32
N PHE A 439 -35.66 -19.98 2.03
CA PHE A 439 -36.88 -19.18 2.07
C PHE A 439 -36.75 -18.10 3.15
N THR A 440 -37.02 -16.84 2.80
CA THR A 440 -36.87 -15.70 3.73
C THR A 440 -38.21 -15.33 4.36
N PHE A 441 -38.21 -15.09 5.67
CA PHE A 441 -39.41 -14.73 6.43
C PHE A 441 -39.14 -13.58 7.40
N ASP A 442 -40.14 -12.70 7.57
CA ASP A 442 -40.11 -11.61 8.57
C ASP A 442 -40.71 -12.05 9.93
N LEU A 443 -41.46 -13.16 9.94
CA LEU A 443 -42.11 -13.70 11.14
C LEU A 443 -41.16 -14.63 11.89
N GLU A 444 -41.23 -14.60 13.23
CA GLU A 444 -40.44 -15.46 14.12
C GLU A 444 -41.03 -16.87 14.25
N ILE A 445 -42.28 -17.10 13.84
CA ILE A 445 -42.91 -18.42 13.88
C ILE A 445 -43.57 -18.68 12.53
N ILE A 446 -43.16 -19.77 11.88
CA ILE A 446 -43.63 -20.14 10.55
C ILE A 446 -44.46 -21.43 10.64
N ARG A 447 -45.63 -21.41 10.02
CA ARG A 447 -46.47 -22.60 9.87
C ARG A 447 -45.96 -23.43 8.70
N VAL A 448 -45.45 -24.63 8.96
CA VAL A 448 -45.00 -25.58 7.94
C VAL A 448 -45.97 -26.75 7.90
N SER A 449 -46.58 -26.99 6.74
CA SER A 449 -47.56 -28.07 6.54
C SER A 449 -47.03 -29.06 5.51
N ILE A 450 -47.05 -30.36 5.81
CA ILE A 450 -46.59 -31.44 4.93
C ILE A 450 -47.76 -32.36 4.62
N GLY A 451 -47.99 -32.67 3.34
CA GLY A 451 -49.17 -33.41 2.89
C GLY A 451 -49.00 -34.93 2.74
N SER A 452 -50.06 -35.66 3.14
CA SER A 452 -50.35 -37.12 3.09
C SER A 452 -49.46 -38.06 3.92
N PRO A 453 -49.72 -38.20 5.25
CA PRO A 453 -50.75 -37.52 6.05
C PRO A 453 -50.43 -36.03 6.26
N GLU A 454 -51.49 -35.21 6.40
CA GLU A 454 -51.34 -33.76 6.62
C GLU A 454 -50.90 -33.47 8.06
N GLU A 455 -49.63 -33.15 8.24
CA GLU A 455 -49.06 -32.74 9.51
C GLU A 455 -48.65 -31.26 9.43
N THR A 456 -49.01 -30.50 10.47
CA THR A 456 -48.69 -29.06 10.55
C THR A 456 -47.93 -28.77 11.82
N LYS A 457 -46.76 -28.14 11.70
CA LYS A 457 -45.96 -27.68 12.83
C LYS A 457 -45.66 -26.19 12.74
N TYR A 458 -45.49 -25.58 13.91
CA TYR A 458 -45.08 -24.19 14.06
C TYR A 458 -43.59 -24.15 14.41
N ILE A 459 -42.76 -23.66 13.49
CA ILE A 459 -41.31 -23.66 13.62
C ILE A 459 -40.85 -22.28 14.09
N PRO A 460 -40.20 -22.16 15.26
CA PRO A 460 -39.62 -20.90 15.71
C PRO A 460 -38.33 -20.62 14.94
N LEU A 461 -38.28 -19.49 14.24
CA LEU A 461 -37.11 -19.00 13.53
C LEU A 461 -36.48 -17.84 14.28
N ALA A 462 -35.17 -17.88 14.43
CA ALA A 462 -34.41 -16.77 14.99
C ALA A 462 -34.09 -15.71 13.92
N LYS A 463 -34.28 -14.43 14.25
CA LYS A 463 -33.85 -13.32 13.41
C LYS A 463 -32.33 -13.33 13.22
N GLU A 464 -31.87 -12.81 12.08
CA GLU A 464 -30.46 -12.79 11.65
C GLU A 464 -29.84 -14.18 11.42
N LYS A 465 -30.60 -15.27 11.59
CA LYS A 465 -30.12 -16.63 11.41
C LYS A 465 -30.65 -17.27 10.12
N ARG A 466 -29.83 -18.18 9.60
CA ARG A 466 -30.19 -19.18 8.60
C ARG A 466 -30.34 -20.50 9.31
N GLN A 467 -31.40 -21.23 9.03
CA GLN A 467 -31.68 -22.50 9.69
C GLN A 467 -32.17 -23.55 8.70
N THR A 468 -31.79 -24.81 8.91
CA THR A 468 -32.23 -25.94 8.10
C THR A 468 -33.14 -26.82 8.95
N LEU A 469 -34.37 -27.04 8.45
CA LEU A 469 -35.36 -27.91 9.07
C LEU A 469 -35.24 -29.33 8.51
N LEU A 470 -34.97 -30.27 9.39
CA LEU A 470 -34.84 -31.70 9.07
C LEU A 470 -36.19 -32.37 9.24
N ILE A 471 -36.79 -32.76 8.12
CA ILE A 471 -38.08 -33.45 8.08
C ILE A 471 -37.79 -34.96 8.22
N PRO A 472 -38.27 -35.61 9.30
CA PRO A 472 -38.03 -37.03 9.53
C PRO A 472 -38.76 -37.92 8.52
N SER A 473 -38.34 -39.18 8.41
CA SER A 473 -39.00 -40.15 7.52
C SER A 473 -40.45 -40.44 7.92
N ASN A 474 -40.74 -40.45 9.23
CA ASN A 474 -42.09 -40.46 9.76
C ASN A 474 -42.44 -39.03 10.22
N ILE A 475 -43.36 -38.39 9.50
CA ILE A 475 -43.67 -36.96 9.65
C ILE A 475 -44.20 -36.62 11.06
N ALA A 476 -44.77 -37.60 11.77
CA ALA A 476 -45.22 -37.45 13.15
C ALA A 476 -44.08 -37.30 14.18
N ASP A 477 -42.86 -37.76 13.85
CA ASP A 477 -41.71 -37.69 14.75
C ASP A 477 -41.23 -36.23 14.93
N GLU A 478 -40.29 -35.99 15.85
CA GLU A 478 -39.73 -34.67 16.09
C GLU A 478 -39.01 -34.10 14.85
N TRP A 479 -39.19 -32.81 14.59
CA TRP A 479 -38.50 -32.13 13.49
C TRP A 479 -37.36 -31.32 14.07
N LEU A 480 -36.13 -31.60 13.63
CA LEU A 480 -34.94 -30.93 14.13
C LEU A 480 -34.68 -29.65 13.33
N LEU A 481 -34.24 -28.60 14.01
CA LEU A 481 -33.85 -27.34 13.41
C LEU A 481 -32.39 -27.07 13.70
N THR A 482 -31.59 -26.84 12.66
CA THR A 482 -30.15 -26.62 12.77
C THR A 482 -29.79 -25.21 12.36
N ASP A 483 -28.79 -24.61 13.01
CA ASP A 483 -28.26 -23.30 12.59
C ASP A 483 -27.27 -23.47 11.42
N ASP A 484 -27.36 -22.59 10.43
CA ASP A 484 -26.50 -22.53 9.25
C ASP A 484 -25.63 -21.27 9.26
N LEU A 485 -24.62 -21.27 8.38
CA LEU A 485 -23.67 -20.17 8.27
C LEU A 485 -24.34 -18.88 7.77
N THR A 486 -24.10 -17.80 8.51
CA THR A 486 -24.53 -16.42 8.21
C THR A 486 -23.41 -15.57 7.59
N ALA A 487 -22.25 -16.17 7.34
CA ALA A 487 -21.13 -15.58 6.62
C ALA A 487 -20.51 -16.63 5.69
N LYS A 488 -19.88 -16.17 4.61
CA LYS A 488 -19.14 -17.06 3.70
C LYS A 488 -17.86 -17.54 4.41
N PRO A 489 -17.47 -18.83 4.27
CA PRO A 489 -16.20 -19.32 4.81
C PRO A 489 -15.01 -18.45 4.39
N GLU A 490 -14.12 -18.22 5.34
CA GLU A 490 -12.96 -17.34 5.17
C GLU A 490 -11.80 -18.06 4.48
N GLU A 491 -10.85 -17.28 3.95
CA GLU A 491 -9.63 -17.79 3.29
C GLU A 491 -9.88 -18.77 2.14
N GLY A 492 -11.09 -18.77 1.55
CA GLY A 492 -11.46 -19.73 0.53
C GLY A 492 -11.58 -21.17 1.05
N ASN A 493 -11.62 -21.39 2.36
CA ASN A 493 -11.90 -22.68 2.98
C ASN A 493 -13.34 -23.12 2.69
N ASN A 494 -13.62 -24.42 2.87
CA ASN A 494 -14.96 -24.96 2.67
C ASN A 494 -15.55 -25.40 4.01
N ALA A 495 -16.81 -25.07 4.27
CA ALA A 495 -17.48 -25.49 5.48
C ALA A 495 -18.44 -26.64 5.19
N ILE A 496 -18.16 -27.81 5.76
CA ILE A 496 -18.92 -29.02 5.46
C ILE A 496 -19.65 -29.49 6.71
N ARG A 497 -20.88 -29.96 6.53
CA ARG A 497 -21.68 -30.62 7.58
C ARG A 497 -22.23 -31.93 7.05
N PHE A 498 -22.36 -32.93 7.91
CA PHE A 498 -23.02 -34.19 7.59
C PHE A 498 -24.32 -34.34 8.37
N ILE A 499 -25.33 -34.93 7.74
CA ILE A 499 -26.58 -35.33 8.38
C ILE A 499 -26.73 -36.84 8.20
N ASN A 500 -26.90 -37.53 9.31
CA ASN A 500 -27.07 -38.97 9.35
C ASN A 500 -28.56 -39.32 9.36
N GLY A 501 -29.09 -39.78 8.23
CA GLY A 501 -30.44 -40.32 8.12
C GLY A 501 -30.54 -41.80 8.47
N MET A 502 -29.46 -42.48 8.83
CA MET A 502 -29.47 -43.90 9.18
C MET A 502 -30.02 -44.15 10.58
N ASN A 503 -30.49 -45.37 10.83
CA ASN A 503 -30.94 -45.84 12.14
C ASN A 503 -29.78 -46.25 13.08
N ALA A 504 -28.54 -46.06 12.64
CA ALA A 504 -27.33 -46.35 13.38
C ALA A 504 -26.42 -45.13 13.37
N ALA A 505 -25.56 -44.99 14.38
CA ALA A 505 -24.57 -43.93 14.41
C ALA A 505 -23.52 -44.12 13.30
N VAL A 506 -23.04 -43.01 12.75
CA VAL A 506 -22.08 -42.97 11.65
C VAL A 506 -20.91 -42.08 12.04
N ASN A 507 -19.69 -42.59 11.91
CA ASN A 507 -18.47 -41.82 12.08
C ASN A 507 -17.98 -41.32 10.72
N VAL A 508 -17.77 -40.02 10.60
CA VAL A 508 -17.24 -39.41 9.37
C VAL A 508 -15.89 -38.76 9.63
N SER A 509 -14.90 -39.14 8.82
CA SER A 509 -13.54 -38.61 8.92
C SER A 509 -12.97 -38.27 7.56
N THR A 510 -12.18 -37.21 7.48
CA THR A 510 -11.30 -36.88 6.35
C THR A 510 -9.90 -36.57 6.89
N PRO A 511 -8.81 -36.73 6.12
CA PRO A 511 -7.47 -36.39 6.59
C PRO A 511 -7.32 -34.96 7.11
N ALA A 512 -8.18 -34.04 6.65
CA ALA A 512 -8.17 -32.63 7.02
C ALA A 512 -9.06 -32.26 8.23
N ALA A 513 -10.04 -33.10 8.60
CA ALA A 513 -11.03 -32.78 9.63
C ALA A 513 -11.73 -34.04 10.17
N HIS A 514 -12.06 -34.03 11.45
CA HIS A 514 -12.90 -35.06 12.09
C HIS A 514 -14.28 -34.48 12.37
N PHE A 515 -15.33 -35.14 11.88
CA PHE A 515 -16.72 -34.74 12.12
C PHE A 515 -17.32 -35.42 13.35
N GLY A 516 -16.62 -36.42 13.90
CA GLY A 516 -17.04 -37.18 15.07
C GLY A 516 -18.09 -38.24 14.76
N LEU A 517 -18.62 -38.84 15.83
CA LEU A 517 -19.72 -39.78 15.76
C LEU A 517 -21.04 -39.01 15.65
N ILE A 518 -21.76 -39.20 14.56
CA ILE A 518 -23.06 -38.58 14.30
C ILE A 518 -24.14 -39.61 14.65
N GLU A 519 -24.95 -39.30 15.66
CA GLU A 519 -26.05 -40.17 16.11
C GLU A 519 -27.10 -40.40 15.01
N SER A 520 -27.94 -41.44 15.19
CA SER A 520 -29.01 -41.76 14.25
C SER A 520 -29.99 -40.59 14.12
N PHE A 521 -30.37 -40.25 12.88
CA PHE A 521 -31.29 -39.14 12.56
C PHE A 521 -30.83 -37.78 13.08
N TYR A 522 -29.51 -37.57 13.20
CA TYR A 522 -28.90 -36.36 13.75
C TYR A 522 -27.89 -35.72 12.80
N TYR A 523 -27.32 -34.57 13.18
CA TYR A 523 -26.42 -33.76 12.35
C TYR A 523 -25.09 -33.46 13.07
N SER A 524 -24.02 -33.24 12.30
CA SER A 524 -22.74 -32.74 12.82
C SER A 524 -22.74 -31.21 12.90
N ASN A 525 -21.79 -30.62 13.62
CA ASN A 525 -21.45 -29.22 13.42
C ASN A 525 -20.75 -29.03 12.06
N TYR A 526 -20.65 -27.79 11.59
CA TYR A 526 -19.82 -27.46 10.44
C TYR A 526 -18.34 -27.61 10.81
N SER A 527 -17.61 -28.39 10.02
CA SER A 527 -16.15 -28.48 10.09
C SER A 527 -15.56 -27.76 8.89
N GLN A 528 -14.53 -26.94 9.13
CA GLN A 528 -13.78 -26.27 8.08
C GLN A 528 -12.80 -27.25 7.43
N ILE A 529 -12.78 -27.25 6.10
CA ILE A 529 -11.83 -27.99 5.29
C ILE A 529 -10.98 -26.97 4.55
N THR A 530 -9.71 -26.94 4.90
CA THR A 530 -8.74 -26.04 4.29
C THR A 530 -8.46 -26.47 2.87
N ASN A 531 -8.62 -25.55 1.92
CA ASN A 531 -8.17 -25.80 0.55
C ASN A 531 -6.65 -25.83 0.53
N ASN A 532 -6.10 -26.95 0.07
CA ASN A 532 -4.65 -27.10 -0.01
C ASN A 532 -4.15 -26.46 -1.31
N TYR A 533 -3.70 -25.21 -1.22
CA TYR A 533 -3.09 -24.44 -2.31
C TYR A 533 -1.87 -25.12 -2.98
N SER A 534 -1.37 -26.25 -2.44
CA SER A 534 -0.28 -27.04 -3.03
C SER A 534 -0.73 -28.21 -3.91
N GLN A 535 -2.02 -28.56 -3.95
CA GLN A 535 -2.53 -29.68 -4.77
C GLN A 535 -3.31 -29.19 -6.00
N ILE A 536 -3.15 -29.90 -7.13
CA ILE A 536 -3.77 -29.60 -8.44
C ILE A 536 -5.28 -29.94 -8.44
N THR A 537 -5.73 -30.84 -7.55
CA THR A 537 -7.14 -31.22 -7.45
C THR A 537 -7.66 -31.01 -6.04
N ASN A 538 -8.68 -30.16 -5.89
CA ASN A 538 -9.37 -29.91 -4.61
C ASN A 538 -10.40 -30.99 -4.25
N LYS A 539 -10.25 -32.21 -4.80
CA LYS A 539 -11.17 -33.30 -4.51
C LYS A 539 -10.92 -33.83 -3.11
N VAL A 540 -11.88 -33.64 -2.22
CA VAL A 540 -11.79 -34.08 -0.83
C VAL A 540 -12.43 -35.46 -0.71
N HIS A 541 -11.71 -36.38 -0.08
CA HIS A 541 -12.17 -37.73 0.22
C HIS A 541 -12.62 -37.81 1.68
N HIS A 542 -13.83 -38.32 1.89
CA HIS A 542 -14.45 -38.58 3.18
C HIS A 542 -14.66 -40.07 3.35
N THR A 543 -14.27 -40.60 4.51
CA THR A 543 -14.57 -41.96 4.92
C THR A 543 -15.75 -41.93 5.88
N ILE A 544 -16.83 -42.60 5.49
CA ILE A 544 -18.07 -42.76 6.26
C ILE A 544 -18.08 -44.18 6.82
N GLN A 545 -18.16 -44.35 8.14
CA GLN A 545 -18.07 -45.66 8.80
C GLN A 545 -19.27 -45.90 9.72
N SER A 546 -19.83 -47.10 9.68
CA SER A 546 -20.80 -47.57 10.67
C SER A 546 -20.46 -49.00 11.06
N GLY A 547 -20.06 -49.21 12.33
CA GLY A 547 -19.54 -50.49 12.79
C GLY A 547 -18.29 -50.94 12.02
N SER A 548 -18.35 -52.10 11.36
CA SER A 548 -17.27 -52.64 10.53
C SER A 548 -17.38 -52.29 9.04
N GLN A 549 -18.41 -51.53 8.65
CA GLN A 549 -18.67 -51.16 7.26
C GLN A 549 -18.18 -49.74 7.00
N SER A 550 -17.60 -49.51 5.82
CA SER A 550 -17.08 -48.20 5.41
C SER A 550 -17.45 -47.87 3.97
N CYS A 551 -17.64 -46.58 3.71
CA CYS A 551 -17.92 -45.99 2.41
C CYS A 551 -16.98 -44.81 2.16
N GLU A 552 -16.46 -44.66 0.95
CA GLU A 552 -15.76 -43.45 0.54
C GLU A 552 -16.68 -42.54 -0.27
N TYR A 553 -16.72 -41.27 0.11
CA TYR A 553 -17.40 -40.20 -0.61
C TYR A 553 -16.38 -39.15 -1.04
N SER A 554 -16.36 -38.78 -2.31
CA SER A 554 -15.42 -37.78 -2.83
C SER A 554 -16.10 -36.68 -3.63
N ARG A 555 -15.82 -35.42 -3.31
CA ARG A 555 -16.39 -34.25 -4.01
C ARG A 555 -15.37 -33.13 -4.13
N ASP A 556 -15.46 -32.38 -5.22
CA ASP A 556 -14.80 -31.08 -5.35
C ASP A 556 -15.74 -29.98 -4.87
N PHE A 557 -15.28 -29.21 -3.89
CA PHE A 557 -16.06 -28.17 -3.23
C PHE A 557 -15.75 -26.76 -3.76
N GLY A 558 -14.72 -26.58 -4.59
CA GLY A 558 -14.26 -25.24 -5.00
C GLY A 558 -13.75 -24.40 -3.82
N PHE A 559 -13.76 -23.07 -3.96
CA PHE A 559 -13.26 -22.13 -2.93
C PHE A 559 -14.41 -21.43 -2.19
N GLY A 560 -14.36 -21.41 -0.86
CA GLY A 560 -15.28 -20.61 -0.04
C GLY A 560 -16.70 -21.15 -0.01
N SER A 561 -16.92 -22.44 -0.28
CA SER A 561 -18.26 -23.01 -0.36
C SER A 561 -18.73 -23.60 0.97
N SER A 562 -20.04 -23.80 1.10
CA SER A 562 -20.63 -24.50 2.22
C SER A 562 -21.58 -25.57 1.72
N TYR A 563 -21.45 -26.79 2.26
CA TYR A 563 -22.29 -27.92 1.89
C TYR A 563 -22.81 -28.68 3.10
N THR A 564 -24.05 -29.13 2.99
CA THR A 564 -24.66 -30.11 3.87
C THR A 564 -24.80 -31.43 3.12
N LEU A 565 -24.05 -32.44 3.55
CA LEU A 565 -24.03 -33.78 2.97
C LEU A 565 -25.00 -34.68 3.74
N PHE A 566 -25.94 -35.31 3.04
CA PHE A 566 -26.94 -36.17 3.64
C PHE A 566 -26.66 -37.65 3.34
N ILE A 567 -26.62 -38.44 4.40
CA ILE A 567 -26.45 -39.89 4.37
C ILE A 567 -27.84 -40.52 4.50
N PRO A 568 -28.44 -41.06 3.43
CA PRO A 568 -29.80 -41.58 3.50
C PRO A 568 -29.88 -42.87 4.32
N SER A 569 -31.07 -43.13 4.88
CA SER A 569 -31.39 -44.40 5.55
C SER A 569 -31.26 -45.63 4.63
N THR A 570 -31.35 -45.42 3.31
CA THR A 570 -31.22 -46.46 2.28
C THR A 570 -29.78 -46.72 1.83
N LEU A 571 -28.79 -46.04 2.42
CA LEU A 571 -27.38 -46.23 2.05
C LEU A 571 -26.96 -47.70 2.27
N ILE A 572 -26.42 -48.32 1.21
CA ILE A 572 -25.79 -49.64 1.29
C ILE A 572 -24.28 -49.46 1.18
N PHE A 573 -23.54 -49.91 2.19
CA PHE A 573 -22.08 -49.90 2.17
C PHE A 573 -21.54 -50.84 1.08
N GLY A 574 -20.73 -50.32 0.17
CA GLY A 574 -20.21 -51.03 -1.01
C GLY A 574 -19.49 -50.10 -1.98
N GLN A 575 -19.12 -50.58 -3.17
CA GLN A 575 -18.35 -49.78 -4.14
C GLN A 575 -19.09 -48.54 -4.69
N ASN A 576 -20.43 -48.55 -4.73
CA ASN A 576 -21.24 -47.45 -5.28
C ASN A 576 -21.94 -46.60 -4.20
N CYS A 577 -21.54 -46.72 -2.94
CA CYS A 577 -22.18 -46.03 -1.82
C CYS A 577 -22.13 -44.49 -1.96
N GLN A 578 -21.14 -43.95 -2.67
CA GLN A 578 -21.03 -42.53 -2.99
C GLN A 578 -22.26 -41.99 -3.73
N GLU A 579 -22.90 -42.78 -4.59
CA GLU A 579 -24.06 -42.35 -5.39
C GLU A 579 -25.32 -42.10 -4.56
N SER A 580 -25.39 -42.70 -3.37
CA SER A 580 -26.53 -42.54 -2.47
C SER A 580 -26.40 -41.29 -1.59
N VAL A 581 -25.18 -40.79 -1.35
CA VAL A 581 -24.96 -39.59 -0.54
C VAL A 581 -25.31 -38.36 -1.38
N THR A 582 -26.30 -37.62 -0.92
CA THR A 582 -26.72 -36.37 -1.58
C THR A 582 -26.04 -35.17 -0.91
N ALA A 583 -25.95 -34.07 -1.65
CA ALA A 583 -25.34 -32.85 -1.15
C ALA A 583 -26.24 -31.66 -1.44
N ALA A 584 -26.53 -30.91 -0.39
CA ALA A 584 -27.19 -29.62 -0.47
C ALA A 584 -26.12 -28.52 -0.47
N GLU A 585 -26.13 -27.68 -1.48
CA GLU A 585 -25.28 -26.49 -1.54
C GLU A 585 -25.89 -25.38 -0.67
N ASP A 586 -25.21 -25.02 0.42
CA ASP A 586 -25.69 -23.97 1.33
C ASP A 586 -25.13 -22.60 0.95
N ILE A 587 -23.89 -22.58 0.45
CA ILE A 587 -23.20 -21.41 -0.08
C ILE A 587 -22.39 -21.83 -1.30
N LYS A 588 -22.60 -21.14 -2.43
CA LYS A 588 -21.89 -21.37 -3.70
C LYS A 588 -20.39 -21.10 -3.58
N PRO A 589 -19.54 -21.90 -4.25
CA PRO A 589 -18.12 -21.59 -4.37
C PRO A 589 -17.90 -20.25 -5.09
N ASN A 590 -16.76 -19.62 -4.86
CA ASN A 590 -16.31 -18.46 -5.61
C ASN A 590 -16.20 -18.84 -7.10
N SER A 591 -16.92 -18.17 -7.99
CA SER A 591 -16.83 -18.42 -9.44
C SER A 591 -16.09 -17.32 -10.20
N ALA A 592 -15.84 -16.17 -9.57
CA ALA A 592 -15.05 -15.10 -10.16
C ALA A 592 -13.55 -15.40 -10.01
N HIS A 593 -12.88 -15.71 -11.11
CA HIS A 593 -11.45 -16.03 -11.12
C HIS A 593 -10.57 -14.79 -10.89
N MET A 594 -9.53 -14.90 -10.05
CA MET A 594 -8.61 -13.79 -9.68
C MET A 594 -7.97 -13.10 -10.88
N ALA A 595 -7.78 -13.80 -12.01
CA ALA A 595 -7.28 -13.19 -13.26
C ALA A 595 -8.15 -12.01 -13.76
N LEU A 596 -9.42 -11.92 -13.35
CA LEU A 596 -10.27 -10.76 -13.64
C LEU A 596 -9.73 -9.45 -13.02
N GLN A 597 -8.82 -9.52 -12.05
CA GLN A 597 -8.11 -8.34 -11.53
C GLN A 597 -6.93 -7.90 -12.43
N ILE A 598 -6.49 -8.69 -13.41
CA ILE A 598 -5.35 -8.31 -14.26
C ILE A 598 -5.62 -7.00 -15.02
N PRO A 599 -6.81 -6.75 -15.62
CA PRO A 599 -7.13 -5.47 -16.26
C PRO A 599 -7.02 -4.27 -15.31
N GLN A 600 -7.56 -4.32 -14.09
CA GLN A 600 -7.43 -3.20 -13.14
C GLN A 600 -5.97 -2.97 -12.73
N TYR A 601 -5.17 -4.04 -12.53
CA TYR A 601 -3.73 -3.92 -12.29
C TYR A 601 -2.98 -3.32 -13.49
N PHE A 602 -3.36 -3.69 -14.71
CA PHE A 602 -2.80 -3.11 -15.93
C PHE A 602 -3.04 -1.60 -16.00
N PHE A 603 -4.29 -1.16 -15.85
CA PHE A 603 -4.64 0.25 -15.95
C PHE A 603 -4.04 1.09 -14.82
N ILE A 604 -4.01 0.59 -13.57
CA ILE A 604 -3.40 1.34 -12.46
C ILE A 604 -1.88 1.45 -12.61
N THR A 605 -1.21 0.40 -13.11
CA THR A 605 0.24 0.41 -13.32
C THR A 605 0.63 1.29 -14.50
N ALA A 606 -0.10 1.22 -15.61
CA ALA A 606 0.11 2.14 -16.73
C ALA A 606 -0.17 3.60 -16.31
N GLY A 607 -1.17 3.80 -15.45
CA GLY A 607 -1.43 5.06 -14.75
C GLY A 607 -0.23 5.54 -13.94
N GLU A 608 0.37 4.66 -13.13
CA GLU A 608 1.57 4.94 -12.33
C GLU A 608 2.76 5.33 -13.20
N VAL A 609 3.03 4.63 -14.30
CA VAL A 609 4.14 4.96 -15.19
C VAL A 609 3.96 6.37 -15.80
N MET A 610 2.76 6.71 -16.26
CA MET A 610 2.50 8.03 -16.84
C MET A 610 2.34 9.15 -15.83
N PHE A 611 1.89 8.84 -14.61
CA PHE A 611 1.68 9.83 -13.56
C PHE A 611 2.91 10.01 -12.66
N SER A 612 3.37 8.92 -12.05
CA SER A 612 4.39 8.95 -11.00
C SER A 612 5.79 9.18 -11.58
N VAL A 613 6.21 8.35 -12.54
CA VAL A 613 7.55 8.46 -13.14
C VAL A 613 7.70 9.80 -13.85
N THR A 614 6.71 10.17 -14.67
CA THR A 614 6.71 11.46 -15.37
C THR A 614 6.59 12.64 -14.40
N GLY A 615 5.77 12.52 -13.36
CA GLY A 615 5.58 13.58 -12.37
C GLY A 615 6.85 13.85 -11.56
N LEU A 616 7.59 12.80 -11.18
CA LEU A 616 8.89 12.93 -10.54
C LEU A 616 9.93 13.59 -11.46
N GLU A 617 9.97 13.21 -12.73
CA GLU A 617 10.84 13.84 -13.74
C GLU A 617 10.50 15.32 -13.93
N PHE A 618 9.21 15.64 -14.11
CA PHE A 618 8.72 17.02 -14.21
C PHE A 618 9.15 17.84 -12.98
N SER A 619 8.88 17.32 -11.79
CA SER A 619 9.20 17.96 -10.53
C SER A 619 10.69 18.23 -10.37
N TYR A 620 11.52 17.29 -10.80
CA TYR A 620 12.97 17.44 -10.79
C TYR A 620 13.45 18.49 -11.80
N SER A 621 12.86 18.54 -13.00
CA SER A 621 13.21 19.49 -14.07
C SER A 621 12.80 20.93 -13.77
N GLN A 622 11.73 21.13 -12.99
CA GLN A 622 11.21 22.44 -12.62
C GLN A 622 11.78 22.96 -11.28
N ALA A 623 12.59 22.14 -10.60
CA ALA A 623 13.19 22.47 -9.32
C ALA A 623 14.49 23.29 -9.47
N PRO A 624 14.67 24.38 -8.69
CA PRO A 624 15.97 25.00 -8.51
C PRO A 624 17.03 24.00 -8.02
N SER A 625 18.30 24.24 -8.37
CA SER A 625 19.40 23.32 -8.08
C SER A 625 19.53 22.98 -6.58
N ASN A 626 19.27 23.96 -5.72
CA ASN A 626 19.31 23.86 -4.26
C ASN A 626 17.98 23.44 -3.60
N MET A 627 16.86 23.35 -4.34
CA MET A 627 15.52 23.08 -3.76
C MET A 627 14.86 21.78 -4.27
N LYS A 628 15.60 20.94 -4.99
CA LYS A 628 15.12 19.61 -5.44
C LYS A 628 14.57 18.76 -4.29
N ALA A 629 15.27 18.74 -3.15
CA ALA A 629 14.83 17.99 -1.97
C ALA A 629 13.47 18.48 -1.43
N VAL A 630 13.21 19.79 -1.46
CA VAL A 630 11.94 20.38 -1.00
C VAL A 630 10.77 19.92 -1.86
N LEU A 631 10.94 19.89 -3.19
CA LEU A 631 9.89 19.42 -4.10
C LEU A 631 9.67 17.90 -4.02
N GLN A 632 10.73 17.13 -3.77
CA GLN A 632 10.59 15.68 -3.51
C GLN A 632 9.87 15.41 -2.19
N ALA A 633 10.16 16.18 -1.13
CA ALA A 633 9.42 16.10 0.12
C ALA A 633 7.93 16.47 -0.07
N GLY A 634 7.65 17.54 -0.83
CA GLY A 634 6.29 17.91 -1.22
C GLY A 634 5.57 16.81 -2.00
N TRP A 635 6.28 16.09 -2.88
CA TRP A 635 5.74 14.98 -3.64
C TRP A 635 5.34 13.82 -2.73
N LEU A 636 6.24 13.37 -1.84
CA LEU A 636 5.95 12.31 -0.87
C LEU A 636 4.79 12.70 0.07
N PHE A 637 4.71 13.99 0.43
CA PHE A 637 3.59 14.50 1.23
C PHE A 637 2.23 14.36 0.51
N THR A 638 2.18 14.46 -0.83
CA THR A 638 0.93 14.17 -1.57
C THR A 638 0.48 12.72 -1.42
N VAL A 639 1.41 11.77 -1.33
CA VAL A 639 1.12 10.35 -1.08
C VAL A 639 0.50 10.17 0.30
N ALA A 640 1.08 10.84 1.31
CA ALA A 640 0.55 10.81 2.67
C ALA A 640 -0.88 11.37 2.74
N ILE A 641 -1.14 12.52 2.11
CA ILE A 641 -2.50 13.09 2.03
C ILE A 641 -3.45 12.13 1.32
N GLY A 642 -3.03 11.48 0.23
CA GLY A 642 -3.88 10.53 -0.49
C GLY A 642 -4.35 9.37 0.39
N ASN A 643 -3.45 8.83 1.22
CA ASN A 643 -3.81 7.79 2.17
C ASN A 643 -4.71 8.30 3.30
N PHE A 644 -4.58 9.55 3.74
CA PHE A 644 -5.54 10.16 4.68
C PHE A 644 -6.94 10.36 4.06
N ILE A 645 -7.03 10.66 2.75
CA ILE A 645 -8.33 10.79 2.06
C ILE A 645 -9.10 9.46 2.11
N VAL A 646 -8.42 8.31 1.94
CA VAL A 646 -9.07 6.99 2.05
C VAL A 646 -9.76 6.83 3.40
N LEU A 647 -9.11 7.23 4.50
CA LEU A 647 -9.68 7.16 5.85
C LEU A 647 -10.93 8.03 6.00
N ILE A 648 -10.86 9.26 5.49
CA ILE A 648 -11.99 10.19 5.56
C ILE A 648 -13.18 9.63 4.78
N VAL A 649 -12.93 9.06 3.59
CA VAL A 649 -14.00 8.47 2.78
C VAL A 649 -14.59 7.23 3.46
N ALA A 650 -13.76 6.35 4.03
CA ALA A 650 -14.23 5.16 4.75
C ALA A 650 -15.16 5.52 5.92
N GLU A 651 -14.76 6.50 6.76
CA GLU A 651 -15.52 6.91 7.94
C GLU A 651 -16.78 7.72 7.62
N VAL A 652 -16.71 8.63 6.63
CA VAL A 652 -17.81 9.54 6.29
C VAL A 652 -18.86 8.83 5.44
N ALA A 653 -18.44 8.00 4.49
CA ALA A 653 -19.35 7.47 3.48
C ALA A 653 -20.09 6.20 3.94
N LYS A 654 -19.55 5.43 4.90
CA LYS A 654 -20.14 4.18 5.45
C LYS A 654 -20.86 3.33 4.39
N ILE A 655 -20.24 3.20 3.23
CA ILE A 655 -20.88 2.62 2.05
C ILE A 655 -20.87 1.11 2.21
N ARG A 656 -22.06 0.50 2.39
CA ARG A 656 -22.18 -0.96 2.57
C ARG A 656 -21.73 -1.77 1.35
N LYS A 657 -21.82 -1.21 0.14
CA LYS A 657 -21.52 -1.91 -1.13
C LYS A 657 -20.17 -1.46 -1.70
N ARG A 658 -19.21 -2.38 -1.78
CA ARG A 658 -17.83 -2.11 -2.25
C ARG A 658 -17.77 -1.56 -3.68
N TRP A 659 -18.61 -2.05 -4.60
CA TRP A 659 -18.58 -1.55 -5.97
C TRP A 659 -18.96 -0.06 -6.06
N VAL A 660 -19.83 0.42 -5.15
CA VAL A 660 -20.23 1.84 -5.07
C VAL A 660 -19.05 2.69 -4.60
N GLU A 661 -18.28 2.19 -3.64
CA GLU A 661 -17.04 2.83 -3.17
C GLU A 661 -16.02 2.96 -4.33
N TYR A 662 -15.84 1.91 -5.14
CA TYR A 662 -14.96 1.99 -6.33
C TYR A 662 -15.43 3.00 -7.37
N VAL A 663 -16.74 3.06 -7.66
CA VAL A 663 -17.33 4.05 -8.59
C VAL A 663 -17.18 5.47 -8.04
N LEU A 664 -17.34 5.66 -6.73
CA LEU A 664 -17.12 6.96 -6.07
C LEU A 664 -15.66 7.43 -6.29
N PHE A 665 -14.69 6.57 -6.00
CA PHE A 665 -13.27 6.91 -6.20
C PHE A 665 -12.94 7.21 -7.67
N ALA A 666 -13.46 6.42 -8.61
CA ALA A 666 -13.30 6.69 -10.04
C ALA A 666 -13.88 8.07 -10.43
N SER A 667 -15.08 8.38 -9.96
CA SER A 667 -15.77 9.64 -10.26
C SER A 667 -15.04 10.85 -9.69
N LEU A 668 -14.57 10.75 -8.44
CA LEU A 668 -13.77 11.79 -7.80
C LEU A 668 -12.46 12.02 -8.56
N LEU A 669 -11.77 10.96 -8.98
CA LEU A 669 -10.53 11.11 -9.74
C LEU A 669 -10.77 11.73 -11.12
N VAL A 670 -11.87 11.41 -11.80
CA VAL A 670 -12.24 12.06 -13.06
C VAL A 670 -12.47 13.56 -12.85
N ALA A 671 -13.21 13.96 -11.81
CA ALA A 671 -13.41 15.38 -11.49
C ALA A 671 -12.08 16.10 -11.21
N VAL A 672 -11.18 15.45 -10.46
CA VAL A 672 -9.86 15.98 -10.15
C VAL A 672 -8.96 16.05 -11.38
N CYS A 673 -9.08 15.08 -12.29
CA CYS A 673 -8.39 15.08 -13.58
C CYS A 673 -8.79 16.28 -14.44
N PHE A 674 -10.08 16.67 -14.44
CA PHE A 674 -10.54 17.90 -15.10
C PHE A 674 -9.91 19.16 -14.46
N ILE A 675 -9.92 19.26 -13.13
CA ILE A 675 -9.31 20.38 -12.40
C ILE A 675 -7.81 20.48 -12.73
N PHE A 676 -7.09 19.36 -12.63
CA PHE A 676 -5.66 19.33 -12.94
C PHE A 676 -5.38 19.70 -14.40
N SER A 677 -6.22 19.28 -15.34
CA SER A 677 -6.07 19.63 -16.76
C SER A 677 -6.22 21.14 -16.99
N ILE A 678 -7.15 21.79 -16.29
CA ILE A 678 -7.29 23.26 -16.31
C ILE A 678 -6.04 23.92 -15.72
N MET A 679 -5.59 23.46 -14.56
CA MET A 679 -4.37 24.00 -13.92
C MET A 679 -3.13 23.82 -14.79
N ALA A 680 -2.99 22.67 -15.44
CA ALA A 680 -1.89 22.34 -16.34
C ALA A 680 -1.91 23.20 -17.61
N HIS A 681 -3.09 23.58 -18.12
CA HIS A 681 -3.22 24.46 -19.28
C HIS A 681 -2.66 25.87 -18.99
N PHE A 682 -2.86 26.37 -17.77
CA PHE A 682 -2.35 27.67 -17.34
C PHE A 682 -0.90 27.63 -16.81
N TYR A 683 -0.29 26.45 -16.73
CA TYR A 683 1.07 26.32 -16.21
C TYR A 683 2.13 26.71 -17.25
N THR A 684 3.03 27.60 -16.84
CA THR A 684 4.18 28.01 -17.65
C THR A 684 5.44 27.29 -17.21
N TYR A 685 6.00 26.47 -18.11
CA TYR A 685 7.28 25.80 -17.88
C TYR A 685 8.37 26.84 -17.68
N THR A 686 9.13 26.67 -16.60
CA THR A 686 10.23 27.56 -16.22
C THR A 686 11.52 26.75 -16.24
N ASP A 687 12.56 27.25 -16.90
CA ASP A 687 13.90 26.64 -16.84
C ASP A 687 14.67 27.24 -15.64
N PRO A 688 14.93 26.44 -14.58
CA PRO A 688 15.67 26.94 -13.41
C PRO A 688 17.10 27.35 -13.74
N THR A 689 17.74 26.69 -14.71
CA THR A 689 19.14 26.96 -15.05
C THR A 689 19.29 28.30 -15.74
N GLU A 690 18.34 28.67 -16.60
CA GLU A 690 18.32 29.97 -17.27
C GLU A 690 18.12 31.10 -16.26
N ILE A 691 17.18 30.95 -15.31
CA ILE A 691 16.95 31.96 -14.27
C ILE A 691 18.17 32.11 -13.36
N GLU A 692 18.75 31.00 -12.89
CA GLU A 692 19.97 31.04 -12.07
C GLU A 692 21.13 31.68 -12.83
N ALA A 693 21.28 31.42 -14.12
CA ALA A 693 22.30 32.05 -14.97
C ALA A 693 22.05 33.56 -15.16
N GLN A 694 20.80 33.99 -15.30
CA GLN A 694 20.44 35.41 -15.40
C GLN A 694 20.79 36.17 -14.11
N PHE A 695 20.57 35.57 -12.95
CA PHE A 695 20.94 36.17 -11.67
C PHE A 695 22.45 36.18 -11.45
N ARG A 696 23.18 35.09 -11.79
CA ARG A 696 24.66 35.10 -11.75
C ARG A 696 25.24 36.20 -12.63
N LYS A 697 24.79 36.31 -13.88
CA LYS A 697 25.24 37.37 -14.80
C LYS A 697 24.93 38.79 -14.32
N LYS A 698 23.88 38.98 -13.51
CA LYS A 698 23.59 40.28 -12.91
C LYS A 698 24.54 40.58 -11.76
N VAL A 699 24.79 39.61 -10.88
CA VAL A 699 25.76 39.76 -9.78
C VAL A 699 27.16 40.02 -10.35
N ASP A 700 27.59 39.24 -11.35
CA ASP A 700 28.90 39.44 -12.00
C ASP A 700 29.03 40.84 -12.61
N LYS A 701 27.95 41.39 -13.17
CA LYS A 701 27.91 42.75 -13.72
C LYS A 701 27.91 43.83 -12.63
N ASP A 702 27.12 43.64 -11.58
CA ASP A 702 27.06 44.57 -10.46
C ASP A 702 28.43 44.61 -9.74
N ASP A 703 29.13 43.47 -9.61
CA ASP A 703 30.49 43.37 -9.06
C ASP A 703 31.55 44.00 -9.98
N GLU A 704 31.42 43.86 -11.31
CA GLU A 704 32.28 44.57 -12.28
C GLU A 704 32.04 46.08 -12.25
N ASP A 705 30.79 46.53 -12.15
CA ASP A 705 30.43 47.94 -12.04
C ASP A 705 30.96 48.53 -10.73
N ASP A 706 30.83 47.84 -9.59
CA ASP A 706 31.38 48.27 -8.30
C ASP A 706 32.91 48.32 -8.32
N LYS A 707 33.59 47.33 -8.92
CA LYS A 707 35.05 47.39 -9.13
C LYS A 707 35.45 48.56 -10.01
N SER A 708 34.71 48.83 -11.08
CA SER A 708 34.99 49.97 -11.97
C SER A 708 34.79 51.32 -11.27
N GLN A 709 33.83 51.41 -10.35
CA GLN A 709 33.61 52.61 -9.52
C GLN A 709 34.70 52.76 -8.46
N HIS A 710 35.16 51.66 -7.87
CA HIS A 710 36.26 51.67 -6.90
C HIS A 710 37.59 52.05 -7.57
N GLU A 711 37.88 51.52 -8.76
CA GLU A 711 39.05 51.90 -9.56
C GLU A 711 38.98 53.37 -10.01
N LYS A 712 37.81 53.88 -10.42
CA LYS A 712 37.62 55.30 -10.73
C LYS A 712 37.81 56.20 -9.50
N ALA A 713 37.32 55.78 -8.33
CA ALA A 713 37.50 56.51 -7.08
C ALA A 713 38.97 56.52 -6.64
N GLU A 714 39.71 55.41 -6.79
CA GLU A 714 41.16 55.37 -6.58
C GLU A 714 41.91 56.26 -7.58
N PHE A 715 41.53 56.24 -8.86
CA PHE A 715 42.15 57.07 -9.89
C PHE A 715 41.91 58.57 -9.65
N GLU A 716 40.72 58.94 -9.15
CA GLU A 716 40.39 60.32 -8.76
C GLU A 716 41.12 60.75 -7.48
N MET A 717 41.33 59.85 -6.51
CA MET A 717 42.15 60.14 -5.32
C MET A 717 43.62 60.35 -5.70
N VAL A 718 44.19 59.50 -6.55
CA VAL A 718 45.58 59.65 -7.06
C VAL A 718 45.74 60.95 -7.86
N LYS A 719 44.74 61.34 -8.66
CA LYS A 719 44.75 62.64 -9.35
C LYS A 719 44.73 63.83 -8.38
N LYS A 720 43.97 63.71 -7.29
CA LYS A 720 43.87 64.74 -6.25
C LYS A 720 45.16 64.89 -5.44
N ASP A 721 45.85 63.78 -5.19
CA ASP A 721 47.15 63.78 -4.52
C ASP A 721 48.27 64.30 -5.45
N SER A 722 48.20 64.02 -6.77
CA SER A 722 49.15 64.59 -7.74
C SER A 722 48.96 66.10 -7.99
N PHE A 723 47.74 66.62 -7.81
CA PHE A 723 47.48 68.06 -7.89
C PHE A 723 47.93 68.78 -6.61
N LYS A 724 47.77 68.16 -5.44
CA LYS A 724 48.30 68.70 -4.18
C LYS A 724 49.83 68.73 -4.14
N SER A 725 50.52 67.76 -4.75
CA SER A 725 51.98 67.80 -4.83
C SER A 725 52.53 68.82 -5.83
N HIS A 726 51.69 69.46 -6.65
CA HIS A 726 52.11 70.53 -7.58
C HIS A 726 51.79 71.93 -7.04
N ASP A 727 50.81 72.07 -6.14
CA ASP A 727 50.53 73.35 -5.47
C ASP A 727 51.46 73.62 -4.26
N ASP A 728 52.10 72.58 -3.69
CA ASP A 728 53.05 72.74 -2.57
C ASP A 728 54.50 73.08 -3.00
N GLU A 729 54.84 73.05 -4.30
CA GLU A 729 56.16 73.48 -4.79
C GLU A 729 56.21 74.97 -5.21
N ASP A 730 55.06 75.61 -5.49
CA ASP A 730 54.99 77.02 -5.88
C ASP A 730 54.87 78.00 -4.69
N GLU A 731 54.70 77.51 -3.46
CA GLU A 731 54.60 78.34 -2.24
C GLU A 731 55.90 78.40 -1.40
N TYR A 732 57.03 77.87 -1.92
CA TYR A 732 58.34 77.96 -1.24
C TYR A 732 59.36 78.90 -1.89
N GLU A 733 59.05 79.52 -3.04
CA GLU A 733 59.99 80.45 -3.73
C GLU A 733 59.64 81.94 -3.60
N HIS A 734 58.58 82.30 -2.86
CA HIS A 734 58.15 83.71 -2.74
C HIS A 734 58.41 84.38 -1.37
N ASP A 735 59.03 83.70 -0.39
CA ASP A 735 59.24 84.23 0.97
C ASP A 735 60.73 84.40 1.40
N LYS A 736 61.63 84.69 0.45
CA LYS A 736 63.04 85.07 0.76
C LYS A 736 63.44 86.50 0.40
N THR A 737 62.49 87.35 0.01
CA THR A 737 62.82 88.71 -0.47
C THR A 737 62.21 89.84 0.36
N LYS A 738 61.89 89.61 1.64
CA LYS A 738 61.32 90.66 2.50
C LYS A 738 61.59 90.53 4.01
N GLN A 739 62.84 90.26 4.41
CA GLN A 739 63.28 90.58 5.78
C GLN A 739 64.81 90.80 5.85
N SER A 740 65.23 91.96 5.35
CA SER A 740 66.49 92.62 5.71
C SER A 740 66.24 94.13 5.68
N ARG A 741 65.53 94.62 6.70
CA ARG A 741 65.60 96.01 7.19
C ARG A 741 64.96 96.07 8.58
N MET A 742 65.86 96.21 9.55
CA MET A 742 65.73 96.36 11.01
C MET A 742 65.99 95.10 11.82
#